data_AF-A0A9R0Q1W3-F1
#
_entry.id   AF-A0A9R0Q1W3-F1
#
_cell.length_a   1.000
_cell.length_b   1.000
_cell.length_c   1.000
_cell.angle_alpha   90.00
_cell.angle_beta   90.00
_cell.angle_gamma   90.00
#
_symmetry.space_group_name_H-M   'P 1'
#
loop_
_entity.id
_entity.type
_entity.pdbx_description
1 polymer ?
#
loop_
_entity_poly.entity_id
_entity_poly.type
_entity_poly.pdbx_seq_one_letter_code
_entity_poly.pdbx_strand_id
1 'polypeptide(L)'
;MDEENPVELLQRYRRDRHVLLNYILSGNLIKKVVMPPGAISLDDVDIDQVSVDYVLNCAKKGDPLDLGDAIRLYHDSLDYPYVDNTGDVEGFYLLTRPEYSGSAPTREPPPVPAAAPLPVVVPPPVVEQPQIAVPSSVANLPKSLSLDSPTEELTIDDIEDFEDDEGEFDSRRASRRHQTDANDISLRLPLFETGITDDDLRETAYEILVAAAGASGGLIVPKKEKKKEKRHRLMRKLGRSKSESAESQTHRQPGLVGLLEILRAQLEITESMDIRTRQGLLNAMVGKVGKRMDNLLIPLELLCCISRAEFSDMKAYLRWQKRQLNMLEEGLINHPVVGFGELGRKVNELRNLFRKIEESESLSPSAAEVQRTECLRSLREVATSFSERPARGDLTGEVCHWADGYHLNAALYEKMLGSVFDTLDEGKLTEEVEEILELLKSTWRILGITETIHDTCYAWVLFRQFVFTGEQGLLKVVIEHLRKIPLKEQRGPQERLHLISLRSSVDADDSCQDFTFFQSFLSPVQKWVDKKLNDYHLHFSEGPSMMVDIVTVAMLTRRILGEENDKAMESPDRDQIDRYITSSVKSAFMKIAHFVEIKADTSHEHVLASLAEETKKLLKIETNIFSPVLSRWHPQAAVLSASLLHKLYGNKLGPFLEHSEHLTEDVVSVFPAADSLEQYIMSVMASVVGDDGLDSLCRQKLVPYEIESKSGTVVLRWVNGQLERVETWVKRAAEQETWDPISPQQRHGGSIVEVYRIIEEISFLHSRFLCELGN
;
A
#
# COMPACT_ATOMS: atom_id res chain seq x y z
N MET A 1 -13.73 8.25 7.93
CA MET A 1 -14.43 7.03 8.38
C MET A 1 -15.24 6.65 7.17
N ASP A 2 -14.65 5.84 6.32
CA ASP A 2 -15.10 5.70 4.94
C ASP A 2 -16.11 4.57 4.89
N GLU A 3 -17.34 4.90 4.51
CA GLU A 3 -18.46 3.98 4.40
C GLU A 3 -18.15 2.96 3.30
N GLU A 4 -17.87 1.70 3.69
CA GLU A 4 -17.97 0.56 2.77
C GLU A 4 -19.35 0.61 2.09
N ASN A 5 -19.37 0.51 0.76
CA ASN A 5 -20.62 0.49 0.00
C ASN A 5 -21.49 -0.67 0.50
N PRO A 6 -22.64 -0.41 1.16
CA PRO A 6 -23.43 -1.45 1.81
C PRO A 6 -23.94 -2.50 0.80
N VAL A 7 -24.00 -2.15 -0.49
CA VAL A 7 -24.38 -3.06 -1.57
C VAL A 7 -23.29 -4.10 -1.84
N GLU A 8 -22.02 -3.72 -1.82
CA GLU A 8 -20.90 -4.64 -2.04
C GLU A 8 -20.74 -5.63 -0.88
N LEU A 9 -20.91 -5.13 0.35
CA LEU A 9 -20.91 -5.94 1.55
C LEU A 9 -22.02 -7.01 1.51
N LEU A 10 -23.25 -6.61 1.15
CA LEU A 10 -24.39 -7.52 1.01
C LEU A 10 -24.18 -8.56 -0.10
N GLN A 11 -23.58 -8.16 -1.24
CA GLN A 11 -23.25 -9.08 -2.32
C GLN A 11 -22.16 -10.08 -1.93
N ARG A 12 -21.19 -9.66 -1.12
CA ARG A 12 -20.16 -10.54 -0.56
C ARG A 12 -20.76 -11.55 0.42
N TYR A 13 -21.59 -11.10 1.37
CA TYR A 13 -22.31 -12.00 2.29
C TYR A 13 -23.20 -13.00 1.55
N ARG A 14 -23.89 -12.58 0.48
CA ARG A 14 -24.70 -13.48 -0.36
C ARG A 14 -23.85 -14.53 -1.05
N ARG A 15 -22.69 -14.14 -1.62
CA ARG A 15 -21.74 -15.08 -2.23
C ARG A 15 -21.19 -16.08 -1.22
N ASP A 16 -20.69 -15.61 -0.08
CA ASP A 16 -20.09 -16.46 0.94
C ASP A 16 -21.10 -17.46 1.49
N ARG A 17 -22.36 -17.03 1.68
CA ARG A 17 -23.48 -17.91 2.05
C ARG A 17 -23.76 -18.98 0.99
N HIS A 18 -23.77 -18.63 -0.30
CA HIS A 18 -23.96 -19.61 -1.37
C HIS A 18 -22.82 -20.63 -1.43
N VAL A 19 -21.58 -20.20 -1.25
CA VAL A 19 -20.42 -21.09 -1.21
C VAL A 19 -20.55 -22.07 -0.04
N LEU A 20 -20.93 -21.58 1.15
CA LEU A 20 -21.11 -22.42 2.33
C LEU A 20 -22.24 -23.45 2.15
N LEU A 21 -23.41 -23.02 1.69
CA LEU A 21 -24.54 -23.92 1.47
C LEU A 21 -24.23 -24.97 0.39
N ASN A 22 -23.62 -24.56 -0.72
CA ASN A 22 -23.19 -25.51 -1.75
C ASN A 22 -22.15 -26.50 -1.24
N TYR A 23 -21.21 -26.06 -0.41
CA TYR A 23 -20.23 -26.94 0.23
C TYR A 23 -20.88 -27.98 1.14
N ILE A 24 -21.83 -27.56 1.99
CA ILE A 24 -22.52 -28.47 2.92
C ILE A 24 -23.42 -29.45 2.16
N LEU A 25 -24.16 -28.98 1.15
CA LEU A 25 -25.06 -29.80 0.33
C LEU A 25 -24.32 -30.76 -0.61
N SER A 26 -23.11 -30.38 -1.06
CA SER A 26 -22.25 -31.24 -1.90
C SER A 26 -21.34 -32.18 -1.09
N GLY A 27 -21.20 -31.94 0.21
CA GLY A 27 -20.38 -32.75 1.11
C GLY A 27 -21.11 -33.98 1.65
N ASN A 28 -20.35 -34.98 2.13
CA ASN A 28 -20.91 -36.17 2.80
C ASN A 28 -21.44 -35.89 4.24
N LEU A 29 -21.62 -34.61 4.59
CA LEU A 29 -22.07 -34.18 5.92
C LEU A 29 -23.56 -34.46 6.14
N ILE A 30 -24.34 -34.53 5.06
CA ILE A 30 -25.78 -34.80 5.09
C ILE A 30 -26.04 -36.17 4.48
N LYS A 31 -26.69 -37.06 5.22
CA LYS A 31 -26.92 -38.45 4.79
C LYS A 31 -27.93 -38.58 3.66
N LYS A 32 -28.90 -37.66 3.58
CA LYS A 32 -29.97 -37.67 2.58
C LYS A 32 -30.58 -36.27 2.46
N VAL A 33 -30.72 -35.78 1.23
CA VAL A 33 -31.40 -34.51 0.92
C VAL A 33 -32.75 -34.85 0.28
N VAL A 34 -33.83 -34.25 0.77
CA VAL A 34 -35.20 -34.34 0.23
C VAL A 34 -35.51 -33.03 -0.48
N MET A 35 -35.87 -33.12 -1.75
CA MET A 35 -36.16 -31.98 -2.61
C MET A 35 -37.59 -31.47 -2.39
N PRO A 36 -37.85 -30.16 -2.50
CA PRO A 36 -39.21 -29.63 -2.44
C PRO A 36 -40.06 -30.12 -3.63
N PRO A 37 -41.39 -30.14 -3.50
CA PRO A 37 -42.28 -30.55 -4.57
C PRO A 37 -42.07 -29.69 -5.83
N GLY A 38 -41.67 -30.33 -6.94
CA GLY A 38 -41.41 -29.66 -8.22
C GLY A 38 -39.94 -29.47 -8.58
N ALA A 39 -39.00 -29.67 -7.65
CA ALA A 39 -37.56 -29.65 -7.93
C ALA A 39 -37.04 -31.06 -8.25
N ILE A 40 -36.25 -31.20 -9.32
CA ILE A 40 -35.68 -32.48 -9.78
C ILE A 40 -34.18 -32.54 -9.42
N SER A 41 -33.54 -31.38 -9.29
CA SER A 41 -32.12 -31.20 -8.95
C SER A 41 -31.93 -30.01 -8.01
N LEU A 42 -30.75 -29.92 -7.37
CA LEU A 42 -30.37 -28.77 -6.53
C LEU A 42 -30.35 -27.45 -7.31
N ASP A 43 -30.15 -27.50 -8.62
CA ASP A 43 -30.18 -26.32 -9.51
C ASP A 43 -31.60 -25.73 -9.66
N ASP A 44 -32.64 -26.51 -9.33
CA ASP A 44 -34.04 -26.06 -9.36
C ASP A 44 -34.47 -25.37 -8.04
N VAL A 45 -33.56 -25.25 -7.07
CA VAL A 45 -33.84 -24.68 -5.74
C VAL A 45 -33.14 -23.32 -5.59
N ASP A 46 -33.91 -22.30 -5.23
CA ASP A 46 -33.36 -20.99 -4.91
C ASP A 46 -32.64 -21.03 -3.55
N ILE A 47 -31.31 -21.16 -3.60
CA ILE A 47 -30.43 -21.25 -2.41
C ILE A 47 -30.55 -19.99 -1.55
N ASP A 48 -30.93 -18.84 -2.15
CA ASP A 48 -31.12 -17.62 -1.39
C ASP A 48 -32.24 -17.74 -0.36
N GLN A 49 -33.20 -18.64 -0.58
CA GLN A 49 -34.35 -18.86 0.28
C GLN A 49 -34.18 -20.07 1.22
N VAL A 50 -32.97 -20.62 1.37
CA VAL A 50 -32.73 -21.80 2.23
C VAL A 50 -32.17 -21.36 3.60
N SER A 51 -32.81 -21.78 4.70
CA SER A 51 -32.31 -21.48 6.05
C SER A 51 -30.97 -22.17 6.33
N VAL A 52 -29.94 -21.36 6.59
CA VAL A 52 -28.58 -21.86 6.90
C VAL A 52 -28.56 -22.59 8.24
N ASP A 53 -29.25 -22.06 9.25
CA ASP A 53 -29.31 -22.64 10.60
C ASP A 53 -29.98 -24.01 10.61
N TYR A 54 -31.02 -24.19 9.80
CA TYR A 54 -31.66 -25.50 9.64
C TYR A 54 -30.72 -26.50 8.99
N VAL A 55 -30.02 -26.10 7.92
CA VAL A 55 -29.03 -26.94 7.23
C VAL A 55 -27.89 -27.34 8.16
N LEU A 56 -27.36 -26.40 8.94
CA LEU A 56 -26.30 -26.65 9.93
C LEU A 56 -26.78 -27.57 11.06
N ASN A 57 -28.01 -27.40 11.54
CA ASN A 57 -28.59 -28.27 12.55
C ASN A 57 -28.79 -29.71 12.04
N CYS A 58 -29.27 -29.89 10.80
CA CYS A 58 -29.36 -31.19 10.17
C CYS A 58 -27.97 -31.83 9.99
N ALA A 59 -26.96 -31.06 9.57
CA ALA A 59 -25.59 -31.53 9.46
C ALA A 59 -25.00 -31.94 10.83
N LYS A 60 -25.27 -31.17 11.90
CA LYS A 60 -24.80 -31.45 13.27
C LYS A 60 -25.47 -32.68 13.87
N LYS A 61 -26.76 -32.89 13.60
CA LYS A 61 -27.54 -34.05 14.09
C LYS A 61 -27.40 -35.29 13.20
N GLY A 62 -26.91 -35.12 11.96
CA GLY A 62 -26.80 -36.20 10.98
C GLY A 62 -28.15 -36.70 10.47
N ASP A 63 -29.15 -35.83 10.50
CA ASP A 63 -30.54 -36.08 10.08
C ASP A 63 -30.69 -35.86 8.56
N PRO A 64 -31.72 -36.45 7.92
CA PRO A 64 -32.05 -36.09 6.54
C PRO A 64 -32.44 -34.60 6.46
N LEU A 65 -31.91 -33.91 5.46
CA LEU A 65 -32.24 -32.51 5.19
C LEU A 65 -33.45 -32.44 4.26
N ASP A 66 -34.55 -31.83 4.71
CA ASP A 66 -35.67 -31.48 3.83
C ASP A 66 -35.55 -30.01 3.40
N LEU A 67 -35.30 -29.78 2.11
CA LEU A 67 -35.13 -28.44 1.56
C LEU A 67 -36.46 -27.66 1.53
N GLY A 68 -37.61 -28.34 1.49
CA GLY A 68 -38.92 -27.69 1.61
C GLY A 68 -39.14 -27.12 3.01
N ASP A 69 -38.75 -27.86 4.05
CA ASP A 69 -38.78 -27.36 5.43
C ASP A 69 -37.73 -26.25 5.66
N ALA A 70 -36.54 -26.35 5.03
CA ALA A 70 -35.50 -25.33 5.11
C ALA A 70 -35.95 -23.99 4.50
N ILE A 71 -36.70 -24.03 3.40
CA ILE A 71 -37.27 -22.84 2.76
C ILE A 71 -38.42 -22.27 3.58
N ARG A 72 -39.30 -23.14 4.12
CA ARG A 72 -40.37 -22.69 5.00
C ARG A 72 -39.81 -21.98 6.23
N LEU A 73 -38.79 -22.55 6.88
CA LEU A 73 -38.16 -21.96 8.07
C LEU A 73 -37.40 -20.66 7.77
N TYR A 74 -36.85 -20.50 6.56
CA TYR A 74 -36.27 -19.23 6.13
C TYR A 74 -37.33 -18.13 6.14
N HIS A 75 -38.50 -18.38 5.56
CA HIS A 75 -39.60 -17.42 5.54
C HIS A 75 -40.26 -17.24 6.92
N ASP A 76 -40.42 -18.31 7.70
CA ASP A 76 -40.96 -18.23 9.06
C ASP A 76 -40.03 -17.41 10.00
N SER A 77 -38.71 -17.40 9.74
CA SER A 77 -37.73 -16.62 10.51
C SER A 77 -37.71 -15.13 10.17
N LEU A 78 -38.34 -14.72 9.06
CA LEU A 78 -38.49 -13.30 8.70
C LEU A 78 -39.60 -12.61 9.51
N ASP A 79 -40.57 -13.38 10.02
CA ASP A 79 -41.73 -12.87 10.75
C ASP A 79 -41.49 -12.69 12.27
N TYR A 80 -40.35 -13.15 12.81
CA TYR A 80 -40.02 -13.07 14.23
C TYR A 80 -38.55 -12.66 14.46
N PRO A 81 -38.25 -11.79 15.46
CA PRO A 81 -36.86 -11.52 15.82
C PRO A 81 -36.16 -12.81 16.27
N TYR A 82 -34.92 -13.02 15.81
CA TYR A 82 -34.09 -14.16 16.15
C TYR A 82 -33.97 -14.32 17.68
N VAL A 83 -34.48 -15.44 18.21
CA VAL A 83 -34.27 -15.86 19.60
C VAL A 83 -33.46 -17.14 19.58
N ASP A 84 -32.20 -17.06 19.97
CA ASP A 84 -31.35 -18.23 20.12
C ASP A 84 -31.87 -19.10 21.27
N ASN A 85 -32.38 -20.28 20.95
CA ASN A 85 -32.82 -21.29 21.92
C ASN A 85 -31.72 -22.32 22.19
N THR A 86 -30.45 -21.93 22.04
CA THR A 86 -29.33 -22.72 22.55
C THR A 86 -29.08 -22.34 24.00
N GLY A 87 -29.39 -23.26 24.91
CA GLY A 87 -29.09 -23.11 26.33
C GLY A 87 -27.59 -22.89 26.55
N ASP A 88 -27.29 -21.82 27.28
CA ASP A 88 -26.03 -21.52 27.96
C ASP A 88 -24.80 -21.29 27.07
N VAL A 89 -24.84 -20.23 26.26
CA VAL A 89 -23.65 -19.47 25.86
C VAL A 89 -24.00 -17.98 25.81
N GLU A 90 -23.28 -17.12 26.53
CA GLU A 90 -23.40 -15.66 26.45
C GLU A 90 -23.17 -15.17 25.01
N GLY A 91 -24.26 -14.91 24.28
CA GLY A 91 -24.24 -14.23 22.99
C GLY A 91 -24.51 -12.74 23.19
N PHE A 92 -23.51 -11.89 22.95
CA PHE A 92 -23.70 -10.44 22.88
C PHE A 92 -24.18 -10.05 21.48
N TYR A 93 -25.34 -9.40 21.38
CA TYR A 93 -25.82 -8.79 20.15
C TYR A 93 -25.43 -7.31 20.12
N LEU A 94 -24.60 -6.92 19.15
CA LEU A 94 -24.34 -5.51 18.85
C LEU A 94 -25.47 -4.97 17.97
N LEU A 95 -26.49 -4.40 18.61
CA LEU A 95 -27.44 -3.49 17.95
C LEU A 95 -26.82 -2.09 17.94
N THR A 96 -25.94 -1.81 16.98
CA THR A 96 -25.41 -0.46 16.76
C THR A 96 -26.45 0.38 16.03
N ARG A 97 -27.22 1.17 16.78
CA ARG A 97 -27.82 2.41 16.25
C ARG A 97 -26.78 3.52 16.45
N PRO A 98 -26.13 4.03 15.38
CA PRO A 98 -24.99 4.94 15.49
C PRO A 98 -25.34 6.28 16.17
N GLU A 99 -26.61 6.66 16.14
CA GLU A 99 -27.09 7.98 16.54
C GLU A 99 -27.26 8.15 18.06
N TYR A 100 -27.10 7.08 18.86
CA TYR A 100 -27.37 7.10 20.30
C TYR A 100 -26.18 6.68 21.19
N SER A 101 -25.00 6.47 20.63
CA SER A 101 -23.81 6.12 21.43
C SER A 101 -23.04 7.37 21.81
N GLY A 102 -23.35 7.94 22.98
CA GLY A 102 -22.49 8.95 23.61
C GLY A 102 -21.16 8.36 24.08
N SER A 103 -20.23 9.23 24.52
CA SER A 103 -18.90 8.86 25.01
C SER A 103 -18.96 7.84 26.14
N ALA A 104 -17.97 6.93 26.19
CA ALA A 104 -17.88 5.89 27.22
C ALA A 104 -17.91 6.49 28.64
N PRO A 105 -18.61 5.85 29.60
CA PRO A 105 -18.70 6.36 30.97
C PRO A 105 -17.34 6.29 31.66
N THR A 106 -16.84 7.41 32.16
CA THR A 106 -15.54 7.56 32.85
C THR A 106 -15.55 7.13 34.32
N ARG A 107 -16.38 6.15 34.70
CA ARG A 107 -16.44 5.69 36.10
C ARG A 107 -16.62 4.18 36.20
N GLU A 108 -15.83 3.55 37.07
CA GLU A 108 -15.94 2.14 37.41
C GLU A 108 -17.37 1.77 37.90
N PRO A 109 -17.82 0.53 37.62
CA PRO A 109 -19.18 0.09 37.95
C PRO A 109 -19.40 0.04 39.47
N PRO A 110 -20.58 0.43 39.97
CA PRO A 110 -20.87 0.45 41.40
C PRO A 110 -21.08 -0.97 41.95
N PRO A 111 -20.65 -1.28 43.20
CA PRO A 111 -20.99 -2.55 43.84
C PRO A 111 -22.48 -2.61 44.23
N VAL A 112 -23.10 -3.77 43.98
CA VAL A 112 -24.53 -4.06 44.22
C VAL A 112 -24.82 -4.25 45.73
N PRO A 113 -26.01 -3.86 46.25
CA PRO A 113 -26.14 -3.18 47.54
C PRO A 113 -26.65 -4.06 48.69
N ALA A 114 -26.35 -3.63 49.93
CA ALA A 114 -27.07 -4.06 51.13
C ALA A 114 -27.74 -2.85 51.82
N ALA A 115 -29.09 -2.91 51.85
CA ALA A 115 -30.06 -2.27 52.75
C ALA A 115 -29.90 -0.79 53.18
N ALA A 116 -30.91 0.02 52.82
CA ALA A 116 -31.16 1.39 53.30
C ALA A 116 -31.72 1.42 54.76
N PRO A 117 -31.74 2.58 55.46
CA PRO A 117 -32.76 3.62 55.19
C PRO A 117 -32.28 5.10 55.23
N LEU A 118 -33.13 5.95 54.62
CA LEU A 118 -33.18 7.42 54.42
C LEU A 118 -33.41 8.25 55.72
N PRO A 119 -33.67 9.60 55.73
CA PRO A 119 -33.74 10.64 54.65
C PRO A 119 -33.11 12.03 54.99
N VAL A 120 -33.23 13.00 54.06
CA VAL A 120 -33.61 14.45 54.19
C VAL A 120 -32.80 15.31 53.17
N VAL A 121 -33.23 16.44 52.60
CA VAL A 121 -34.35 16.89 51.72
C VAL A 121 -34.08 18.40 51.41
N VAL A 122 -34.37 18.85 50.17
CA VAL A 122 -34.48 20.24 49.58
C VAL A 122 -33.21 21.07 49.14
N PRO A 123 -33.30 22.17 48.31
CA PRO A 123 -32.97 22.23 46.86
C PRO A 123 -32.04 23.45 46.45
N PRO A 124 -31.87 23.85 45.15
CA PRO A 124 -30.83 24.79 44.66
C PRO A 124 -31.32 26.24 44.38
N PRO A 125 -30.43 27.22 44.09
CA PRO A 125 -30.44 27.96 42.80
C PRO A 125 -29.05 28.55 42.34
N VAL A 126 -28.69 28.66 41.03
CA VAL A 126 -28.82 29.77 40.02
C VAL A 126 -27.56 30.66 39.80
N VAL A 127 -27.04 30.62 38.54
CA VAL A 127 -26.57 31.65 37.56
C VAL A 127 -25.84 32.93 38.02
N GLU A 128 -24.71 33.28 37.37
CA GLU A 128 -24.48 34.56 36.61
C GLU A 128 -23.09 34.67 35.95
N GLN A 129 -23.06 35.20 34.71
CA GLN A 129 -21.90 35.73 33.97
C GLN A 129 -21.60 37.18 34.40
N PRO A 130 -20.47 37.81 34.00
CA PRO A 130 -20.56 38.73 32.85
C PRO A 130 -19.29 38.89 31.97
N GLN A 131 -19.53 39.53 30.81
CA GLN A 131 -18.62 39.93 29.71
C GLN A 131 -17.81 41.22 30.01
N ILE A 132 -16.83 41.60 29.14
CA ILE A 132 -16.81 42.85 28.32
C ILE A 132 -15.41 43.21 27.73
N ALA A 133 -15.44 43.52 26.42
CA ALA A 133 -14.71 44.50 25.56
C ALA A 133 -13.21 44.40 25.12
N VAL A 134 -13.07 44.63 23.80
CA VAL A 134 -11.90 45.06 22.99
C VAL A 134 -11.94 46.60 22.82
N PRO A 135 -10.90 47.32 22.28
CA PRO A 135 -10.83 47.55 20.82
C PRO A 135 -9.43 47.87 20.17
N SER A 136 -9.32 47.60 18.85
CA SER A 136 -8.64 48.37 17.73
C SER A 136 -7.11 48.66 17.79
N SER A 137 -6.29 48.78 16.72
CA SER A 137 -6.47 49.15 15.29
C SER A 137 -5.15 48.95 14.45
N VAL A 138 -5.33 49.04 13.12
CA VAL A 138 -4.54 48.77 11.89
C VAL A 138 -3.39 49.75 11.51
N ALA A 139 -2.40 49.33 10.67
CA ALA A 139 -1.99 49.96 9.37
C ALA A 139 -0.63 49.50 8.70
N ASN A 140 -0.72 48.77 7.56
CA ASN A 140 -0.10 48.83 6.20
C ASN A 140 1.32 49.39 5.77
N LEU A 141 2.03 48.53 4.98
CA LEU A 141 2.80 48.69 3.68
C LEU A 141 4.18 49.44 3.57
N PRO A 142 5.02 49.31 2.48
CA PRO A 142 5.36 48.22 1.51
C PRO A 142 6.85 48.13 0.95
N LYS A 143 7.16 47.02 0.21
CA LYS A 143 8.01 46.79 -1.02
C LYS A 143 9.50 47.24 -1.17
N SER A 144 10.38 46.31 -1.62
CA SER A 144 11.16 46.39 -2.90
C SER A 144 12.01 45.10 -3.19
N LEU A 145 12.38 44.91 -4.48
CA LEU A 145 12.98 43.72 -5.12
C LEU A 145 14.52 43.74 -5.22
N SER A 146 15.20 42.57 -5.27
CA SER A 146 16.20 42.20 -6.32
C SER A 146 16.73 40.75 -6.18
N LEU A 147 17.14 40.18 -7.32
CA LEU A 147 17.69 38.83 -7.58
C LEU A 147 18.98 38.49 -6.82
N ASP A 148 19.13 37.23 -6.38
CA ASP A 148 20.22 36.31 -6.76
C ASP A 148 19.98 34.90 -6.17
N SER A 149 20.37 33.87 -6.91
CA SER A 149 20.14 32.44 -6.66
C SER A 149 20.93 31.86 -5.47
N PRO A 150 20.35 30.99 -4.60
CA PRO A 150 21.12 30.25 -3.62
C PRO A 150 21.17 28.74 -3.90
N THR A 151 22.39 28.20 -3.80
CA THR A 151 22.69 26.90 -3.18
C THR A 151 21.99 26.83 -1.82
N GLU A 152 21.09 25.86 -1.62
CA GLU A 152 20.38 25.67 -0.35
C GLU A 152 21.35 25.29 0.78
N GLU A 153 21.74 26.30 1.55
CA GLU A 153 22.11 26.16 2.95
C GLU A 153 20.85 25.79 3.73
N LEU A 154 20.90 24.72 4.54
CA LEU A 154 19.86 24.46 5.54
C LEU A 154 19.98 25.52 6.65
N THR A 155 19.31 26.65 6.44
CA THR A 155 19.20 27.72 7.43
C THR A 155 18.25 27.34 8.55
N ILE A 156 18.49 27.93 9.72
CA ILE A 156 17.86 27.64 11.02
C ILE A 156 16.34 27.87 11.03
N ASP A 157 15.79 28.57 10.02
CA ASP A 157 14.36 28.92 9.93
C ASP A 157 13.43 27.78 9.46
N ASP A 158 13.93 26.66 8.92
CA ASP A 158 13.08 25.55 8.43
C ASP A 158 12.68 24.53 9.52
N ILE A 159 12.87 24.85 10.80
CA ILE A 159 12.62 23.94 11.93
C ILE A 159 11.50 24.45 12.87
N GLU A 160 11.04 25.70 12.73
CA GLU A 160 10.09 26.31 13.70
C GLU A 160 8.62 26.40 13.26
N ASP A 161 8.25 25.96 12.05
CA ASP A 161 6.83 25.82 11.69
C ASP A 161 6.52 24.33 11.55
N PHE A 162 5.70 23.77 12.45
CA PHE A 162 4.54 22.92 12.13
C PHE A 162 3.83 22.52 13.44
N GLU A 163 2.56 22.95 13.52
CA GLU A 163 1.62 22.68 14.60
C GLU A 163 1.34 21.18 14.78
N ASP A 164 1.04 20.80 16.03
CA ASP A 164 0.75 19.45 16.51
C ASP A 164 -0.41 18.78 15.77
N ASP A 165 -0.12 17.77 14.94
CA ASP A 165 -1.12 16.83 14.42
C ASP A 165 -1.00 15.50 15.19
N GLU A 166 -1.73 15.43 16.30
CA GLU A 166 -1.82 14.30 17.24
C GLU A 166 -2.47 13.06 16.57
N GLY A 167 -1.62 12.19 16.03
CA GLY A 167 -2.01 10.92 15.44
C GLY A 167 -2.03 9.75 16.43
N GLU A 168 -3.20 9.42 16.95
CA GLU A 168 -3.49 8.28 17.84
C GLU A 168 -2.93 6.94 17.32
N PHE A 169 -2.08 6.28 18.12
CA PHE A 169 -1.37 5.04 17.78
C PHE A 169 -2.07 3.81 18.38
N ASP A 170 -2.48 2.88 17.53
CA ASP A 170 -2.98 1.57 17.98
C ASP A 170 -2.45 0.42 17.12
N SER A 171 -1.95 -0.62 17.80
CA SER A 171 -1.07 -1.68 17.27
C SER A 171 -1.82 -2.77 16.48
N ARG A 172 -3.14 -2.62 16.29
CA ARG A 172 -4.01 -3.58 15.58
C ARG A 172 -4.15 -3.28 14.07
N ARG A 173 -3.41 -2.29 13.53
CA ARG A 173 -3.56 -1.76 12.15
C ARG A 173 -2.79 -2.49 11.03
N ALA A 174 -1.86 -3.40 11.31
CA ALA A 174 -0.98 -3.96 10.26
C ALA A 174 -1.75 -4.71 9.14
N SER A 175 -2.78 -5.49 9.49
CA SER A 175 -3.59 -6.21 8.49
C SER A 175 -4.57 -5.32 7.71
N ARG A 176 -5.02 -4.19 8.29
CA ARG A 176 -5.89 -3.22 7.60
C ARG A 176 -5.10 -2.27 6.69
N ARG A 177 -3.84 -1.94 7.05
CA ARG A 177 -2.96 -1.04 6.27
C ARG A 177 -2.67 -1.56 4.86
N HIS A 178 -2.48 -2.86 4.66
CA HIS A 178 -2.23 -3.43 3.33
C HIS A 178 -3.41 -3.25 2.35
N GLN A 179 -4.66 -3.31 2.83
CA GLN A 179 -5.83 -3.06 1.99
C GLN A 179 -6.01 -1.57 1.66
N THR A 180 -5.69 -0.67 2.60
CA THR A 180 -5.79 0.79 2.37
C THR A 180 -4.69 1.30 1.43
N ASP A 181 -3.47 0.73 1.52
CA ASP A 181 -2.34 1.10 0.66
C ASP A 181 -2.48 0.60 -0.79
N ALA A 182 -3.32 -0.40 -1.06
CA ALA A 182 -3.57 -0.90 -2.42
C ALA A 182 -4.42 0.08 -3.25
N ASN A 183 -5.33 0.83 -2.61
CA ASN A 183 -6.11 1.89 -3.27
C ASN A 183 -5.24 3.07 -3.72
N ASP A 184 -4.07 3.26 -3.09
CA ASP A 184 -3.10 4.31 -3.45
C ASP A 184 -2.35 4.02 -4.78
N ILE A 185 -2.45 2.80 -5.34
CA ILE A 185 -1.78 2.37 -6.58
C ILE A 185 -2.79 2.17 -7.71
N SER A 186 -3.56 3.22 -7.99
CA SER A 186 -4.43 3.26 -9.18
C SER A 186 -3.65 3.78 -10.39
N LEU A 187 -3.85 3.16 -11.56
CA LEU A 187 -3.31 3.66 -12.82
C LEU A 187 -3.88 5.05 -13.13
N ARG A 188 -3.04 5.94 -13.66
CA ARG A 188 -3.49 7.25 -14.15
C ARG A 188 -3.91 7.16 -15.62
N LEU A 189 -4.97 6.39 -15.84
CA LEU A 189 -5.66 6.24 -17.13
C LEU A 189 -7.09 6.78 -16.98
N PRO A 190 -7.67 7.39 -18.02
CA PRO A 190 -9.06 7.84 -17.98
C PRO A 190 -10.02 6.65 -17.94
N LEU A 191 -11.23 6.91 -17.43
CA LEU A 191 -12.33 5.95 -17.48
C LEU A 191 -12.87 5.83 -18.92
N PHE A 192 -13.31 4.63 -19.29
CA PHE A 192 -13.91 4.36 -20.60
C PHE A 192 -15.31 4.98 -20.73
N GLU A 193 -15.60 5.66 -21.83
CA GLU A 193 -16.88 6.37 -22.05
C GLU A 193 -18.10 5.42 -22.07
N THR A 194 -17.90 4.20 -22.56
CA THR A 194 -18.94 3.17 -22.68
C THR A 194 -19.21 2.42 -21.37
N GLY A 195 -18.39 2.64 -20.33
CA GLY A 195 -18.49 1.96 -19.05
C GLY A 195 -18.07 0.48 -19.08
N ILE A 196 -17.03 0.14 -19.87
CA ILE A 196 -16.44 -1.21 -19.91
C ILE A 196 -16.04 -1.65 -18.49
N THR A 197 -16.45 -2.85 -18.10
CA THR A 197 -16.13 -3.42 -16.79
C THR A 197 -14.83 -4.24 -16.81
N ASP A 198 -14.30 -4.57 -15.63
CA ASP A 198 -13.13 -5.45 -15.51
C ASP A 198 -13.36 -6.84 -16.14
N ASP A 199 -14.56 -7.38 -15.95
CA ASP A 199 -15.01 -8.64 -16.55
C ASP A 199 -15.00 -8.55 -18.08
N ASP A 200 -15.43 -7.42 -18.64
CA ASP A 200 -15.42 -7.20 -20.09
C ASP A 200 -13.99 -7.17 -20.65
N LEU A 201 -13.07 -6.47 -19.98
CA LEU A 201 -11.66 -6.43 -20.36
C LEU A 201 -11.02 -7.82 -20.27
N ARG A 202 -11.28 -8.57 -19.19
CA ARG A 202 -10.76 -9.92 -18.98
C ARG A 202 -11.26 -10.90 -20.04
N GLU A 203 -12.56 -10.86 -20.34
CA GLU A 203 -13.17 -11.70 -21.37
C GLU A 203 -12.63 -11.39 -22.76
N THR A 204 -12.49 -10.10 -23.13
CA THR A 204 -11.92 -9.72 -24.42
C THR A 204 -10.42 -9.95 -24.50
N ALA A 205 -9.66 -9.80 -23.41
CA ALA A 205 -8.25 -10.19 -23.37
C ALA A 205 -8.08 -11.68 -23.72
N TYR A 206 -8.94 -12.55 -23.20
CA TYR A 206 -8.94 -13.96 -23.57
C TYR A 206 -9.31 -14.19 -25.05
N GLU A 207 -10.28 -13.45 -25.60
CA GLU A 207 -10.63 -13.50 -27.03
C GLU A 207 -9.44 -13.15 -27.93
N ILE A 208 -8.67 -12.11 -27.56
CA ILE A 208 -7.45 -11.70 -28.27
C ILE A 208 -6.36 -12.77 -28.15
N LEU A 209 -6.16 -13.34 -26.97
CA LEU A 209 -5.17 -14.38 -26.73
C LEU A 209 -5.45 -15.62 -27.59
N VAL A 210 -6.69 -16.11 -27.59
CA VAL A 210 -7.10 -17.27 -28.39
C VAL A 210 -6.98 -16.97 -29.89
N ALA A 211 -7.32 -15.75 -30.31
CA ALA A 211 -7.13 -15.32 -31.69
C ALA A 211 -5.64 -15.29 -32.08
N ALA A 212 -4.77 -14.73 -31.24
CA ALA A 212 -3.32 -14.71 -31.50
C ALA A 212 -2.72 -16.12 -31.56
N ALA A 213 -3.19 -17.04 -30.71
CA ALA A 213 -2.76 -18.44 -30.66
C ALA A 213 -3.28 -19.29 -31.84
N GLY A 214 -4.23 -18.79 -32.64
CA GLY A 214 -4.98 -19.64 -33.57
C GLY A 214 -4.14 -20.21 -34.72
N ALA A 215 -3.15 -19.47 -35.22
CA ALA A 215 -2.20 -19.98 -36.23
C ALA A 215 -1.36 -21.18 -35.72
N SER A 216 -1.18 -21.28 -34.41
CA SER A 216 -0.43 -22.35 -33.73
C SER A 216 -1.32 -23.51 -33.29
N GLY A 217 -2.57 -23.57 -33.75
CA GLY A 217 -3.55 -24.59 -33.35
C GLY A 217 -4.34 -24.23 -32.08
N GLY A 218 -4.23 -23.00 -31.59
CA GLY A 218 -4.98 -22.51 -30.43
C GLY A 218 -6.49 -22.47 -30.61
N LEU A 219 -7.02 -22.69 -31.81
CA LEU A 219 -8.47 -22.79 -32.04
C LEU A 219 -9.02 -24.22 -31.96
N ILE A 220 -8.17 -25.23 -31.80
CA ILE A 220 -8.61 -26.63 -31.72
C ILE A 220 -9.38 -26.82 -30.41
N VAL A 221 -10.70 -27.03 -30.52
CA VAL A 221 -11.55 -27.32 -29.36
C VAL A 221 -11.11 -28.63 -28.72
N PRO A 222 -10.80 -28.66 -27.41
CA PRO A 222 -10.50 -29.89 -26.70
C PRO A 222 -11.67 -30.88 -26.86
N LYS A 223 -11.43 -32.04 -27.46
CA LYS A 223 -12.47 -33.08 -27.52
C LYS A 223 -12.72 -33.55 -26.08
N LYS A 224 -13.97 -33.57 -25.64
CA LYS A 224 -14.40 -34.30 -24.44
C LYS A 224 -13.95 -35.76 -24.58
N GLU A 225 -12.79 -36.11 -24.04
CA GLU A 225 -12.44 -37.51 -23.83
C GLU A 225 -13.52 -38.06 -22.89
N LYS A 226 -14.26 -39.05 -23.39
CA LYS A 226 -15.27 -39.77 -22.60
C LYS A 226 -14.62 -40.21 -21.29
N LYS A 227 -15.10 -39.61 -20.20
CA LYS A 227 -15.00 -40.01 -18.79
C LYS A 227 -14.34 -41.39 -18.62
N LYS A 228 -13.01 -41.43 -18.59
CA LYS A 228 -12.28 -42.53 -17.96
C LYS A 228 -11.95 -42.01 -16.58
N GLU A 229 -12.65 -42.54 -15.58
CA GLU A 229 -12.49 -42.21 -14.16
C GLU A 229 -10.99 -42.12 -13.80
N LYS A 230 -10.48 -40.89 -13.75
CA LYS A 230 -9.25 -40.56 -13.04
C LYS A 230 -9.66 -39.57 -11.97
N ARG A 231 -10.06 -40.17 -10.86
CA ARG A 231 -10.11 -39.61 -9.51
C ARG A 231 -9.23 -38.36 -9.40
N HIS A 232 -9.88 -37.22 -9.23
CA HIS A 232 -9.30 -35.90 -9.09
C HIS A 232 -8.08 -35.97 -8.15
N ARG A 233 -6.94 -35.51 -8.66
CA ARG A 233 -5.65 -35.43 -7.95
C ARG A 233 -5.62 -34.18 -7.06
N LEU A 234 -6.74 -33.84 -6.43
CA LEU A 234 -6.95 -32.61 -5.64
C LEU A 234 -6.74 -32.83 -4.13
N MET A 235 -6.31 -34.02 -3.71
CA MET A 235 -6.04 -34.35 -2.30
C MET A 235 -4.61 -34.84 -2.09
N ARG A 236 -3.63 -33.96 -2.35
CA ARG A 236 -2.23 -34.23 -1.98
C ARG A 236 -1.50 -33.01 -1.42
N LYS A 237 -2.14 -32.22 -0.56
CA LYS A 237 -1.47 -31.24 0.31
C LYS A 237 -2.04 -31.20 1.73
N LEU A 238 -2.42 -32.34 2.28
CA LEU A 238 -2.64 -32.49 3.72
C LEU A 238 -2.09 -33.85 4.17
N GLY A 239 -0.81 -33.88 4.52
CA GLY A 239 -0.13 -35.11 4.92
C GLY A 239 1.34 -34.90 5.16
N ARG A 240 1.68 -34.41 6.35
CA ARG A 240 3.05 -34.37 6.86
C ARG A 240 3.49 -35.81 7.15
N SER A 241 4.36 -36.40 6.34
CA SER A 241 5.20 -37.53 6.79
C SER A 241 6.45 -37.68 5.94
N LYS A 242 7.59 -37.80 6.62
CA LYS A 242 8.93 -38.10 6.12
C LYS A 242 8.97 -39.50 5.48
N SER A 243 9.54 -39.63 4.28
CA SER A 243 10.63 -40.57 3.93
C SER A 243 10.87 -40.60 2.41
N GLU A 244 12.15 -40.66 2.04
CA GLU A 244 12.72 -40.74 0.69
C GLU A 244 12.13 -41.84 -0.20
N SER A 245 11.94 -41.54 -1.48
CA SER A 245 12.67 -42.21 -2.58
C SER A 245 12.40 -41.49 -3.90
N ALA A 246 13.49 -41.29 -4.65
CA ALA A 246 13.54 -40.62 -5.92
C ALA A 246 12.98 -41.53 -7.04
N GLU A 247 11.89 -41.10 -7.67
CA GLU A 247 11.59 -41.42 -9.07
C GLU A 247 11.12 -40.14 -9.76
N SER A 248 11.99 -39.64 -10.63
CA SER A 248 11.82 -38.48 -11.50
C SER A 248 10.57 -38.61 -12.38
N GLN A 249 9.48 -37.94 -12.01
CA GLN A 249 8.43 -37.57 -12.96
C GLN A 249 8.99 -36.43 -13.81
N THR A 250 9.33 -36.73 -15.06
CA THR A 250 9.63 -35.73 -16.09
C THR A 250 8.48 -34.72 -16.16
N HIS A 251 8.74 -33.45 -15.81
CA HIS A 251 7.86 -32.33 -16.11
C HIS A 251 7.54 -32.36 -17.60
N ARG A 252 6.31 -32.74 -17.97
CA ARG A 252 5.80 -32.47 -19.32
C ARG A 252 5.36 -31.03 -19.32
N GLN A 253 6.10 -30.17 -20.01
CA GLN A 253 5.66 -28.81 -20.31
C GLN A 253 4.23 -28.88 -20.88
N PRO A 254 3.29 -28.08 -20.34
CA PRO A 254 1.97 -27.99 -20.93
C PRO A 254 2.12 -27.45 -22.35
N GLY A 255 1.73 -28.26 -23.35
CA GLY A 255 1.64 -27.76 -24.72
C GLY A 255 0.62 -26.62 -24.81
N LEU A 256 0.55 -25.91 -25.95
CA LEU A 256 -0.32 -24.75 -26.15
C LEU A 256 -1.76 -24.91 -25.65
N VAL A 257 -2.36 -26.10 -25.84
CA VAL A 257 -3.72 -26.40 -25.35
C VAL A 257 -3.80 -26.38 -23.83
N GLY A 258 -2.80 -26.94 -23.14
CA GLY A 258 -2.71 -26.90 -21.68
C GLY A 258 -2.45 -25.49 -21.15
N LEU A 259 -1.61 -24.71 -21.85
CA LEU A 259 -1.34 -23.32 -21.50
C LEU A 259 -2.58 -22.43 -21.64
N LEU A 260 -3.33 -22.58 -22.74
CA LEU A 260 -4.61 -21.87 -22.91
C LEU A 260 -5.66 -22.29 -21.88
N GLU A 261 -5.63 -23.53 -21.40
CA GLU A 261 -6.53 -23.99 -20.33
C GLU A 261 -6.15 -23.38 -18.97
N ILE A 262 -4.85 -23.21 -18.68
CA ILE A 262 -4.37 -22.47 -17.52
C ILE A 262 -4.84 -21.01 -17.61
N LEU A 263 -4.60 -20.35 -18.74
CA LEU A 263 -4.99 -18.96 -18.95
C LEU A 263 -6.51 -18.76 -18.90
N ARG A 264 -7.29 -19.72 -19.41
CA ARG A 264 -8.75 -19.74 -19.27
C ARG A 264 -9.16 -19.74 -17.80
N ALA A 265 -8.54 -20.59 -16.97
CA ALA A 265 -8.83 -20.66 -15.54
C ALA A 265 -8.40 -19.39 -14.80
N GLN A 266 -7.21 -18.88 -15.11
CA GLN A 266 -6.63 -17.66 -14.50
C GLN A 266 -7.42 -16.40 -14.84
N LEU A 267 -7.96 -16.32 -16.06
CA LEU A 267 -8.84 -15.24 -16.51
C LEU A 267 -10.32 -15.52 -16.23
N GLU A 268 -10.63 -16.51 -15.38
CA GLU A 268 -11.99 -16.85 -14.95
C GLU A 268 -12.99 -17.08 -16.11
N ILE A 269 -12.50 -17.57 -17.25
CA ILE A 269 -13.30 -17.75 -18.46
C ILE A 269 -14.04 -19.08 -18.38
N THR A 270 -15.36 -19.07 -18.59
CA THR A 270 -16.16 -20.30 -18.58
C THR A 270 -15.84 -21.21 -19.79
N GLU A 271 -15.94 -22.53 -19.62
CA GLU A 271 -15.73 -23.51 -20.71
C GLU A 271 -16.69 -23.25 -21.89
N SER A 272 -17.94 -22.87 -21.59
CA SER A 272 -18.94 -22.54 -22.61
C SER A 272 -18.57 -21.29 -23.41
N MET A 273 -17.97 -20.28 -22.77
CA MET A 273 -17.44 -19.12 -23.48
C MET A 273 -16.23 -19.50 -24.34
N ASP A 274 -15.27 -20.24 -23.79
CA ASP A 274 -14.08 -20.67 -24.53
C ASP A 274 -14.44 -21.40 -25.83
N ILE A 275 -15.34 -22.39 -25.75
CA ILE A 275 -15.81 -23.16 -26.92
C ILE A 275 -16.45 -22.23 -27.95
N ARG A 276 -17.31 -21.29 -27.53
CA ARG A 276 -17.97 -20.34 -28.43
C ARG A 276 -16.97 -19.40 -29.09
N THR A 277 -16.01 -18.86 -28.34
CA THR A 277 -14.97 -17.99 -28.88
C THR A 277 -14.12 -18.73 -29.91
N ARG A 278 -13.65 -19.95 -29.61
CA ARG A 278 -12.87 -20.77 -30.57
C ARG A 278 -13.67 -21.09 -31.83
N GLN A 279 -14.93 -21.49 -31.69
CA GLN A 279 -15.78 -21.82 -32.83
C GLN A 279 -16.13 -20.59 -33.66
N GLY A 280 -16.43 -19.46 -33.02
CA GLY A 280 -16.70 -18.18 -33.67
C GLY A 280 -15.50 -17.69 -34.49
N LEU A 281 -14.29 -17.77 -33.93
CA LEU A 281 -13.05 -17.42 -34.63
C LEU A 281 -12.73 -18.40 -35.77
N LEU A 282 -12.96 -19.70 -35.60
CA LEU A 282 -12.84 -20.68 -36.70
C LEU A 282 -13.79 -20.36 -37.86
N ASN A 283 -15.04 -20.03 -37.55
CA ASN A 283 -16.04 -19.63 -38.53
C ASN A 283 -15.64 -18.33 -39.25
N ALA A 284 -15.07 -17.35 -38.52
CA ALA A 284 -14.59 -16.10 -39.09
C ALA A 284 -13.41 -16.26 -40.06
N MET A 285 -12.66 -17.37 -39.94
CA MET A 285 -11.55 -17.73 -40.81
C MET A 285 -11.97 -18.49 -42.08
N VAL A 286 -13.23 -18.93 -42.17
CA VAL A 286 -13.75 -19.60 -43.37
C VAL A 286 -13.64 -18.65 -44.57
N GLY A 287 -12.88 -19.06 -45.58
CA GLY A 287 -12.63 -18.26 -46.79
C GLY A 287 -11.49 -17.23 -46.68
N LYS A 288 -10.83 -17.10 -45.52
CA LYS A 288 -9.67 -16.20 -45.28
C LYS A 288 -8.34 -16.96 -45.18
N VAL A 289 -8.20 -18.08 -45.90
CA VAL A 289 -7.03 -18.96 -45.85
C VAL A 289 -5.75 -18.19 -46.20
N GLY A 290 -4.78 -18.18 -45.30
CA GLY A 290 -3.49 -17.49 -45.45
C GLY A 290 -3.45 -16.05 -44.93
N LYS A 291 -4.59 -15.46 -44.52
CA LYS A 291 -4.58 -14.20 -43.76
C LYS A 291 -4.16 -14.45 -42.32
N ARG A 292 -3.31 -13.58 -41.77
CA ARG A 292 -2.91 -13.64 -40.37
C ARG A 292 -4.06 -13.16 -39.47
N MET A 293 -4.10 -13.66 -38.24
CA MET A 293 -5.19 -13.37 -37.29
C MET A 293 -5.12 -11.96 -36.69
N ASP A 294 -3.97 -11.32 -36.77
CA ASP A 294 -3.76 -9.91 -36.41
C ASP A 294 -4.38 -8.91 -37.41
N ASN A 295 -4.97 -9.41 -38.50
CA ASN A 295 -5.79 -8.63 -39.43
C ASN A 295 -7.29 -8.68 -39.07
N LEU A 296 -7.68 -9.41 -38.03
CA LEU A 296 -9.08 -9.59 -37.66
C LEU A 296 -9.54 -8.47 -36.73
N LEU A 297 -10.70 -7.90 -37.07
CA LEU A 297 -11.47 -7.07 -36.15
C LEU A 297 -12.25 -8.00 -35.21
N ILE A 298 -11.56 -8.55 -34.21
CA ILE A 298 -12.03 -9.69 -33.39
C ILE A 298 -13.48 -9.51 -32.90
N PRO A 299 -13.85 -8.37 -32.28
CA PRO A 299 -15.21 -8.25 -31.75
C PRO A 299 -16.31 -8.28 -32.82
N LEU A 300 -16.02 -7.70 -34.00
CA LEU A 300 -16.94 -7.74 -35.12
C LEU A 300 -17.05 -9.15 -35.72
N GLU A 301 -15.93 -9.87 -35.83
CA GLU A 301 -15.94 -11.24 -36.33
C GLU A 301 -16.77 -12.16 -35.43
N LEU A 302 -16.63 -12.02 -34.11
CA LEU A 302 -17.44 -12.75 -33.14
C LEU A 302 -18.92 -12.39 -33.26
N LEU A 303 -19.26 -11.10 -33.41
CA LEU A 303 -20.64 -10.63 -33.63
C LEU A 303 -21.28 -11.20 -34.90
N CYS A 304 -20.51 -11.43 -35.96
CA CYS A 304 -20.99 -12.01 -37.22
C CYS A 304 -21.10 -13.54 -37.18
N CYS A 305 -20.26 -14.21 -36.40
CA CYS A 305 -20.09 -15.67 -36.49
C CYS A 305 -20.72 -16.46 -35.34
N ILE A 306 -21.07 -15.80 -34.22
CA ILE A 306 -21.74 -16.44 -33.09
C ILE A 306 -23.22 -16.10 -33.12
N SER A 307 -24.06 -17.13 -33.14
CA SER A 307 -25.51 -17.00 -33.18
C SER A 307 -26.13 -16.91 -31.79
N ARG A 308 -27.32 -16.29 -31.68
CA ARG A 308 -28.10 -16.25 -30.43
C ARG A 308 -28.38 -17.64 -29.85
N ALA A 309 -28.50 -18.66 -30.70
CA ALA A 309 -28.81 -20.04 -30.29
C ALA A 309 -27.68 -20.70 -29.47
N GLU A 310 -26.47 -20.13 -29.48
CA GLU A 310 -25.31 -20.65 -28.74
C GLU A 310 -25.30 -20.24 -27.26
N PHE A 311 -26.24 -19.40 -26.82
CA PHE A 311 -26.32 -18.89 -25.46
C PHE A 311 -27.37 -19.63 -24.62
N SER A 312 -27.09 -19.81 -23.33
CA SER A 312 -28.02 -20.41 -22.37
C SER A 312 -29.27 -19.58 -22.15
N ASP A 313 -29.12 -18.25 -22.15
CA ASP A 313 -30.19 -17.31 -21.89
C ASP A 313 -29.99 -16.00 -22.66
N MET A 314 -31.09 -15.28 -22.83
CA MET A 314 -31.10 -14.02 -23.59
C MET A 314 -30.27 -12.92 -22.92
N LYS A 315 -30.21 -12.90 -21.58
CA LYS A 315 -29.47 -11.88 -20.83
C LYS A 315 -27.97 -12.04 -21.02
N ALA A 316 -27.46 -13.26 -21.09
CA ALA A 316 -26.07 -13.57 -21.39
C ALA A 316 -25.70 -13.16 -22.81
N TYR A 317 -26.58 -13.40 -23.77
CA TYR A 317 -26.40 -12.96 -25.15
C TYR A 317 -26.36 -11.42 -25.28
N LEU A 318 -27.31 -10.72 -24.66
CA LEU A 318 -27.35 -9.26 -24.70
C LEU A 318 -26.13 -8.62 -24.01
N ARG A 319 -25.68 -9.18 -22.88
CA ARG A 319 -24.45 -8.73 -22.20
C ARG A 319 -23.23 -8.91 -23.08
N TRP A 320 -23.06 -10.10 -23.68
CA TRP A 320 -21.98 -10.37 -24.61
C TRP A 320 -22.02 -9.43 -25.82
N GLN A 321 -23.18 -9.29 -26.47
CA GLN A 321 -23.33 -8.40 -27.62
C GLN A 321 -22.94 -6.96 -27.27
N LYS A 322 -23.45 -6.45 -26.13
CA LYS A 322 -23.13 -5.11 -25.66
C LYS A 322 -21.63 -4.95 -25.41
N ARG A 323 -20.97 -5.93 -24.79
CA ARG A 323 -19.50 -5.91 -24.64
C ARG A 323 -18.81 -5.75 -26.00
N GLN A 324 -19.17 -6.57 -26.98
CA GLN A 324 -18.50 -6.54 -28.29
C GLN A 324 -18.68 -5.17 -28.98
N LEU A 325 -19.86 -4.55 -28.85
CA LEU A 325 -20.11 -3.20 -29.39
C LEU A 325 -19.35 -2.11 -28.64
N ASN A 326 -19.37 -2.13 -27.30
CA ASN A 326 -18.61 -1.21 -26.46
C ASN A 326 -17.12 -1.29 -26.77
N MET A 327 -16.58 -2.50 -26.96
CA MET A 327 -15.18 -2.70 -27.30
C MET A 327 -14.81 -2.11 -28.67
N LEU A 328 -15.71 -2.21 -29.66
CA LEU A 328 -15.53 -1.55 -30.96
C LEU A 328 -15.62 -0.03 -30.84
N GLU A 329 -16.50 0.48 -29.99
CA GLU A 329 -16.62 1.92 -29.73
C GLU A 329 -15.36 2.48 -29.05
N GLU A 330 -14.86 1.83 -27.98
CA GLU A 330 -13.63 2.26 -27.32
C GLU A 330 -12.42 2.20 -28.26
N GLY A 331 -12.27 1.12 -29.01
CA GLY A 331 -11.09 0.93 -29.85
C GLY A 331 -11.06 1.77 -31.14
N LEU A 332 -12.21 1.91 -31.81
CA LEU A 332 -12.28 2.61 -33.09
C LEU A 332 -12.61 4.10 -32.95
N ILE A 333 -13.30 4.48 -31.86
CA ILE A 333 -13.79 5.84 -31.64
C ILE A 333 -13.05 6.55 -30.50
N ASN A 334 -13.06 6.02 -29.29
CA ASN A 334 -12.61 6.81 -28.14
C ASN A 334 -11.08 6.80 -28.00
N HIS A 335 -10.45 5.67 -28.29
CA HIS A 335 -9.02 5.45 -28.18
C HIS A 335 -8.38 4.93 -29.48
N PRO A 336 -8.52 5.62 -30.63
CA PRO A 336 -7.94 5.15 -31.87
C PRO A 336 -6.44 5.52 -31.94
N VAL A 337 -5.61 4.58 -32.42
CA VAL A 337 -4.17 4.85 -32.64
C VAL A 337 -3.91 5.91 -33.72
N VAL A 338 -4.80 5.96 -34.73
CA VAL A 338 -4.78 6.99 -35.79
C VAL A 338 -5.96 7.93 -35.59
N GLY A 339 -5.73 9.24 -35.68
CA GLY A 339 -6.81 10.23 -35.62
C GLY A 339 -7.82 10.13 -36.77
N PHE A 340 -8.95 10.82 -36.64
CA PHE A 340 -10.11 10.68 -37.54
C PHE A 340 -10.00 11.37 -38.90
N GLY A 341 -9.14 12.39 -39.05
CA GLY A 341 -9.02 13.16 -40.31
C GLY A 341 -10.39 13.55 -40.89
N GLU A 342 -10.62 13.26 -42.18
CA GLU A 342 -11.88 13.51 -42.88
C GLU A 342 -13.01 12.51 -42.57
N LEU A 343 -12.71 11.40 -41.89
CA LEU A 343 -13.65 10.33 -41.53
C LEU A 343 -14.47 10.65 -40.27
N GLY A 344 -14.26 11.81 -39.63
CA GLY A 344 -15.03 12.24 -38.46
C GLY A 344 -16.56 12.22 -38.67
N ARG A 345 -17.02 12.41 -39.92
CA ARG A 345 -18.46 12.31 -40.26
C ARG A 345 -19.00 10.87 -40.17
N LYS A 346 -18.17 9.84 -40.38
CA LYS A 346 -18.55 8.43 -40.27
C LYS A 346 -18.59 7.92 -38.83
N VAL A 347 -18.08 8.67 -37.85
CA VAL A 347 -18.18 8.30 -36.42
C VAL A 347 -19.64 8.23 -35.98
N ASN A 348 -20.45 9.20 -36.40
CA ASN A 348 -21.89 9.20 -36.11
C ASN A 348 -22.63 8.06 -36.83
N GLU A 349 -22.18 7.69 -38.03
CA GLU A 349 -22.70 6.53 -38.75
C GLU A 349 -22.41 5.23 -37.97
N LEU A 350 -21.18 5.09 -37.45
CA LEU A 350 -20.76 3.95 -36.65
C LEU A 350 -21.57 3.83 -35.34
N ARG A 351 -21.72 4.94 -34.58
CA ARG A 351 -22.57 4.98 -33.37
C ARG A 351 -24.04 4.66 -33.66
N ASN A 352 -24.56 5.13 -34.80
CA ASN A 352 -25.93 4.79 -35.21
C ASN A 352 -26.09 3.31 -35.56
N LEU A 353 -25.07 2.68 -36.16
CA LEU A 353 -25.08 1.24 -36.45
C LEU A 353 -25.04 0.42 -35.16
N PHE A 354 -24.24 0.81 -34.16
CA PHE A 354 -24.23 0.16 -32.84
C PHE A 354 -25.62 0.20 -32.21
N ARG A 355 -26.25 1.38 -32.15
CA ARG A 355 -27.60 1.54 -31.61
C ARG A 355 -28.63 0.68 -32.35
N LYS A 356 -28.60 0.65 -33.69
CA LYS A 356 -29.52 -0.17 -34.49
C LYS A 356 -29.36 -1.67 -34.21
N ILE A 357 -28.14 -2.13 -33.95
CA ILE A 357 -27.86 -3.53 -33.59
C ILE A 357 -28.42 -3.85 -32.20
N GLU A 358 -28.30 -2.95 -31.23
CA GLU A 358 -28.92 -3.11 -29.91
C GLU A 358 -30.46 -3.07 -29.98
N GLU A 359 -31.02 -2.11 -30.73
CA GLU A 359 -32.47 -1.95 -30.90
C GLU A 359 -33.10 -3.13 -31.66
N SER A 360 -32.35 -3.81 -32.53
CA SER A 360 -32.86 -4.95 -33.31
C SER A 360 -33.38 -6.10 -32.44
N GLU A 361 -32.89 -6.22 -31.21
CA GLU A 361 -33.30 -7.25 -30.26
C GLU A 361 -34.70 -7.00 -29.65
N SER A 362 -35.24 -5.79 -29.82
CA SER A 362 -36.61 -5.43 -29.40
C SER A 362 -37.68 -5.71 -30.47
N LEU A 363 -37.27 -6.12 -31.68
CA LEU A 363 -38.16 -6.36 -32.81
C LEU A 363 -38.67 -7.81 -32.88
N SER A 364 -39.63 -8.07 -33.77
CA SER A 364 -40.11 -9.42 -34.02
C SER A 364 -39.00 -10.31 -34.61
N PRO A 365 -38.94 -11.63 -34.29
CA PRO A 365 -37.77 -12.48 -34.58
C PRO A 365 -37.31 -12.49 -36.04
N SER A 366 -38.23 -12.52 -37.01
CA SER A 366 -37.85 -12.58 -38.43
C SER A 366 -37.43 -11.22 -39.01
N ALA A 367 -37.95 -10.11 -38.47
CA ALA A 367 -37.56 -8.76 -38.88
C ALA A 367 -36.23 -8.36 -38.23
N ALA A 368 -36.04 -8.77 -36.97
CA ALA A 368 -34.81 -8.57 -36.20
C ALA A 368 -33.59 -9.19 -36.89
N GLU A 369 -33.68 -10.44 -37.35
CA GLU A 369 -32.55 -11.16 -37.96
C GLU A 369 -32.12 -10.53 -39.31
N VAL A 370 -33.08 -10.12 -40.14
CA VAL A 370 -32.80 -9.44 -41.42
C VAL A 370 -32.17 -8.06 -41.18
N GLN A 371 -32.71 -7.29 -40.24
CA GLN A 371 -32.15 -5.99 -39.90
C GLN A 371 -30.75 -6.11 -39.29
N ARG A 372 -30.55 -7.09 -38.40
CA ARG A 372 -29.25 -7.35 -37.76
C ARG A 372 -28.19 -7.72 -38.77
N THR A 373 -28.48 -8.63 -39.70
CA THR A 373 -27.53 -9.05 -40.74
C THR A 373 -27.16 -7.90 -41.68
N GLU A 374 -28.14 -7.08 -42.07
CA GLU A 374 -27.90 -5.85 -42.86
C GLU A 374 -26.99 -4.87 -42.09
N CYS A 375 -27.31 -4.59 -40.82
CA CYS A 375 -26.54 -3.68 -39.97
C CYS A 375 -25.11 -4.19 -39.72
N LEU A 376 -24.92 -5.49 -39.48
CA LEU A 376 -23.60 -6.09 -39.29
C LEU A 376 -22.75 -6.01 -40.56
N ARG A 377 -23.36 -6.17 -41.74
CA ARG A 377 -22.67 -5.98 -43.02
C ARG A 377 -22.24 -4.52 -43.22
N SER A 378 -23.13 -3.55 -42.97
CA SER A 378 -22.75 -2.13 -43.03
C SER A 378 -21.70 -1.76 -41.98
N LEU A 379 -21.83 -2.31 -40.76
CA LEU A 379 -20.85 -2.13 -39.70
C LEU A 379 -19.47 -2.63 -40.12
N ARG A 380 -19.40 -3.78 -40.79
CA ARG A 380 -18.14 -4.31 -41.32
C ARG A 380 -17.48 -3.37 -42.32
N GLU A 381 -18.23 -2.84 -43.27
CA GLU A 381 -17.69 -1.89 -44.26
C GLU A 381 -17.14 -0.63 -43.59
N VAL A 382 -17.90 -0.04 -42.67
CA VAL A 382 -17.50 1.17 -41.96
C VAL A 382 -16.31 0.90 -41.04
N ALA A 383 -16.39 -0.11 -40.18
CA ALA A 383 -15.36 -0.42 -39.18
C ALA A 383 -14.02 -0.81 -39.82
N THR A 384 -14.03 -1.53 -40.95
CA THR A 384 -12.81 -1.85 -41.71
C THR A 384 -12.11 -0.58 -42.19
N SER A 385 -12.86 0.45 -42.60
CA SER A 385 -12.27 1.74 -42.98
C SER A 385 -11.63 2.51 -41.82
N PHE A 386 -12.01 2.21 -40.58
CA PHE A 386 -11.36 2.74 -39.37
C PHE A 386 -10.17 1.89 -38.93
N SER A 387 -10.22 0.56 -39.10
CA SER A 387 -9.17 -0.33 -38.59
C SER A 387 -8.00 -0.53 -39.56
N GLU A 388 -8.18 -0.39 -40.88
CA GLU A 388 -7.09 -0.53 -41.86
C GLU A 388 -6.37 0.81 -42.15
N ARG A 389 -6.46 1.79 -41.24
CA ARG A 389 -5.79 3.09 -41.41
C ARG A 389 -4.27 2.92 -41.26
N PRO A 390 -3.45 3.39 -42.22
CA PRO A 390 -2.01 3.25 -42.12
C PRO A 390 -1.48 4.01 -40.90
N ALA A 391 -1.01 3.28 -39.89
CA ALA A 391 -0.30 3.85 -38.75
C ALA A 391 1.18 4.11 -39.08
N ARG A 392 1.84 5.00 -38.33
CA ARG A 392 3.25 5.36 -38.56
C ARG A 392 4.15 4.12 -38.50
N GLY A 393 4.83 3.82 -39.60
CA GLY A 393 5.76 2.69 -39.71
C GLY A 393 5.19 1.47 -40.43
N ASP A 394 3.87 1.43 -40.66
CA ASP A 394 3.23 0.33 -41.37
C ASP A 394 3.25 0.60 -42.88
N LEU A 395 4.24 0.04 -43.59
CA LEU A 395 4.43 0.24 -45.03
C LEU A 395 3.50 -0.64 -45.88
N THR A 396 2.82 -1.63 -45.28
CA THR A 396 2.03 -2.65 -46.00
C THR A 396 0.52 -2.52 -45.83
N GLY A 397 0.02 -1.76 -44.84
CA GLY A 397 -1.43 -1.63 -44.58
C GLY A 397 -2.07 -2.96 -44.17
N GLU A 398 -1.28 -3.85 -43.57
CA GLU A 398 -1.70 -5.22 -43.26
C GLU A 398 -2.14 -5.39 -41.79
N VAL A 399 -2.01 -4.39 -40.92
CA VAL A 399 -2.40 -4.49 -39.50
C VAL A 399 -3.81 -3.94 -39.28
N CYS A 400 -4.62 -4.65 -38.48
CA CYS A 400 -5.94 -4.19 -38.08
C CYS A 400 -5.85 -3.38 -36.77
N HIS A 401 -5.88 -2.06 -36.90
CA HIS A 401 -5.76 -1.09 -35.81
C HIS A 401 -7.10 -0.87 -35.10
N TRP A 402 -7.44 -1.76 -34.17
CA TRP A 402 -8.67 -1.66 -33.36
C TRP A 402 -8.44 -1.73 -31.86
N ALA A 403 -7.36 -2.36 -31.41
CA ALA A 403 -7.04 -2.56 -29.99
C ALA A 403 -5.66 -2.03 -29.61
N ASP A 404 -4.99 -1.32 -30.51
CA ASP A 404 -3.61 -0.84 -30.34
C ASP A 404 -3.50 0.65 -29.98
N GLY A 405 -4.65 1.32 -29.79
CA GLY A 405 -4.68 2.67 -29.26
C GLY A 405 -4.58 2.73 -27.74
N TYR A 406 -3.96 3.81 -27.26
CA TYR A 406 -3.63 3.97 -25.84
C TYR A 406 -4.85 4.19 -24.95
N HIS A 407 -4.71 3.67 -23.73
CA HIS A 407 -5.68 3.36 -22.68
C HIS A 407 -6.32 1.98 -22.87
N LEU A 408 -6.95 1.71 -24.01
CA LEU A 408 -7.59 0.41 -24.24
C LEU A 408 -6.56 -0.73 -24.32
N ASN A 409 -5.49 -0.56 -25.10
CA ASN A 409 -4.47 -1.58 -25.27
C ASN A 409 -3.81 -1.97 -23.95
N ALA A 410 -3.53 -0.98 -23.12
CA ALA A 410 -2.87 -1.13 -21.83
C ALA A 410 -3.79 -1.81 -20.82
N ALA A 411 -5.08 -1.44 -20.77
CA ALA A 411 -6.07 -2.09 -19.91
C ALA A 411 -6.30 -3.56 -20.27
N LEU A 412 -6.36 -3.90 -21.57
CA LEU A 412 -6.45 -5.29 -22.03
C LEU A 412 -5.19 -6.07 -21.67
N TYR A 413 -4.02 -5.48 -21.88
CA TYR A 413 -2.75 -6.13 -21.59
C TYR A 413 -2.52 -6.33 -20.08
N GLU A 414 -2.97 -5.39 -19.25
CA GLU A 414 -2.99 -5.52 -17.80
C GLU A 414 -3.73 -6.79 -17.36
N LYS A 415 -4.93 -7.06 -17.92
CA LYS A 415 -5.67 -8.29 -17.62
C LYS A 415 -4.94 -9.55 -18.05
N MET A 416 -4.27 -9.52 -19.21
CA MET A 416 -3.43 -10.63 -19.64
C MET A 416 -2.27 -10.87 -18.66
N LEU A 417 -1.59 -9.81 -18.23
CA LEU A 417 -0.47 -9.91 -17.28
C LEU A 417 -0.92 -10.39 -15.91
N GLY A 418 -2.15 -10.08 -15.47
CA GLY A 418 -2.73 -10.61 -14.24
C GLY A 418 -2.85 -12.14 -14.21
N SER A 419 -2.90 -12.80 -15.37
CA SER A 419 -3.05 -14.26 -15.46
C SER A 419 -1.82 -15.07 -15.03
N VAL A 420 -0.69 -14.40 -14.76
CA VAL A 420 0.56 -15.06 -14.32
C VAL A 420 0.55 -15.46 -12.85
N PHE A 421 -0.36 -14.92 -12.04
CA PHE A 421 -0.45 -15.20 -10.61
C PHE A 421 -1.25 -16.48 -10.34
N ASP A 422 -1.02 -17.16 -9.22
CA ASP A 422 -1.78 -18.35 -8.84
C ASP A 422 -3.15 -17.96 -8.25
N THR A 423 -4.26 -18.48 -8.82
CA THR A 423 -5.63 -18.23 -8.32
C THR A 423 -5.86 -18.58 -6.84
N LEU A 424 -5.08 -19.49 -6.25
CA LEU A 424 -5.23 -19.92 -4.86
C LEU A 424 -4.25 -19.20 -3.92
N ASP A 425 -3.15 -18.68 -4.46
CA ASP A 425 -2.10 -17.98 -3.74
C ASP A 425 -1.62 -16.80 -4.58
N GLU A 426 -2.38 -15.70 -4.52
CA GLU A 426 -2.19 -14.52 -5.39
C GLU A 426 -0.81 -13.85 -5.23
N GLY A 427 -0.03 -14.20 -4.19
CA GLY A 427 1.35 -13.73 -4.01
C GLY A 427 2.38 -14.50 -4.85
N LYS A 428 2.01 -15.66 -5.39
CA LYS A 428 2.91 -16.54 -6.16
C LYS A 428 2.64 -16.46 -7.65
N LEU A 429 3.73 -16.55 -8.41
CA LEU A 429 3.68 -16.78 -9.84
C LEU A 429 3.36 -18.26 -10.12
N THR A 430 2.65 -18.50 -11.21
CA THR A 430 2.39 -19.84 -11.77
C THR A 430 3.68 -20.55 -12.16
N GLU A 431 3.66 -21.89 -12.19
CA GLU A 431 4.82 -22.69 -12.61
C GLU A 431 5.15 -22.48 -14.10
N GLU A 432 4.17 -22.04 -14.89
CA GLU A 432 4.26 -21.79 -16.34
C GLU A 432 4.45 -20.31 -16.71
N VAL A 433 4.92 -19.46 -15.78
CA VAL A 433 4.99 -18.00 -16.02
C VAL A 433 5.81 -17.63 -17.25
N GLU A 434 6.95 -18.28 -17.50
CA GLU A 434 7.76 -18.02 -18.70
C GLU A 434 7.04 -18.41 -19.99
N GLU A 435 6.35 -19.57 -20.00
CA GLU A 435 5.55 -19.99 -21.15
C GLU A 435 4.34 -19.07 -21.39
N ILE A 436 3.69 -18.59 -20.32
CA ILE A 436 2.60 -17.61 -20.40
C ILE A 436 3.12 -16.33 -21.04
N LEU A 437 4.19 -15.74 -20.51
CA LEU A 437 4.76 -14.49 -21.02
C LEU A 437 5.20 -14.62 -22.48
N GLU A 438 5.76 -15.77 -22.88
CA GLU A 438 6.10 -16.03 -24.28
C GLU A 438 4.86 -16.12 -25.17
N LEU A 439 3.76 -16.73 -24.69
CA LEU A 439 2.49 -16.74 -25.42
C LEU A 439 1.90 -15.33 -25.55
N LEU A 440 2.00 -14.49 -24.52
CA LEU A 440 1.52 -13.10 -24.56
C LEU A 440 2.21 -12.28 -25.66
N LYS A 441 3.44 -12.60 -26.04
CA LYS A 441 4.11 -11.94 -27.19
C LYS A 441 3.34 -12.09 -28.50
N SER A 442 2.54 -13.15 -28.65
CA SER A 442 1.69 -13.33 -29.83
C SER A 442 0.59 -12.25 -29.96
N THR A 443 0.20 -11.59 -28.86
CA THR A 443 -0.81 -10.53 -28.87
C THR A 443 -0.23 -9.14 -29.13
N TRP A 444 1.10 -8.98 -29.06
CA TRP A 444 1.78 -7.68 -29.15
C TRP A 444 1.47 -6.93 -30.44
N ARG A 445 1.37 -7.63 -31.58
CA ARG A 445 1.02 -7.00 -32.86
C ARG A 445 -0.42 -6.49 -32.92
N ILE A 446 -1.35 -7.12 -32.20
CA ILE A 446 -2.76 -6.72 -32.13
C ILE A 446 -2.94 -5.51 -31.20
N LEU A 447 -2.19 -5.48 -30.09
CA LEU A 447 -2.28 -4.47 -29.05
C LEU A 447 -1.27 -3.32 -29.19
N GLY A 448 -0.36 -3.39 -30.17
CA GLY A 448 0.72 -2.41 -30.32
C GLY A 448 1.69 -2.39 -29.13
N ILE A 449 1.93 -3.54 -28.48
CA ILE A 449 2.83 -3.65 -27.32
C ILE A 449 4.26 -3.84 -27.80
N THR A 450 5.16 -2.99 -27.30
CA THR A 450 6.61 -3.15 -27.45
C THR A 450 7.20 -3.78 -26.19
N GLU A 451 8.44 -4.24 -26.25
CA GLU A 451 9.16 -4.78 -25.08
C GLU A 451 9.21 -3.76 -23.93
N THR A 452 9.49 -2.49 -24.23
CA THR A 452 9.48 -1.39 -23.25
C THR A 452 8.11 -1.17 -22.61
N ILE A 453 7.01 -1.26 -23.39
CA ILE A 453 5.65 -1.18 -22.85
C ILE A 453 5.37 -2.39 -21.97
N HIS A 454 5.77 -3.59 -22.40
CA HIS A 454 5.61 -4.80 -21.61
C HIS A 454 6.32 -4.74 -20.27
N ASP A 455 7.61 -4.39 -20.26
CA ASP A 455 8.40 -4.31 -19.03
C ASP A 455 7.83 -3.27 -18.07
N THR A 456 7.31 -2.14 -18.59
CA THR A 456 6.67 -1.10 -17.78
C THR A 456 5.35 -1.57 -17.18
N CYS A 457 4.44 -2.10 -18.00
CA CYS A 457 3.15 -2.62 -17.53
C CYS A 457 3.35 -3.79 -16.55
N TYR A 458 4.29 -4.68 -16.84
CA TYR A 458 4.51 -5.86 -16.01
C TYR A 458 5.18 -5.52 -14.68
N ALA A 459 6.16 -4.61 -14.66
CA ALA A 459 6.71 -4.07 -13.43
C ALA A 459 5.62 -3.46 -12.54
N TRP A 460 4.68 -2.72 -13.13
CA TRP A 460 3.53 -2.16 -12.39
C TRP A 460 2.60 -3.25 -11.86
N VAL A 461 2.19 -4.22 -12.69
CA VAL A 461 1.29 -5.32 -12.27
C VAL A 461 1.92 -6.13 -11.12
N LEU A 462 3.21 -6.47 -11.23
CA LEU A 462 3.96 -7.15 -10.17
C LEU A 462 4.05 -6.32 -8.90
N PHE A 463 4.30 -5.02 -9.02
CA PHE A 463 4.40 -4.13 -7.86
C PHE A 463 3.05 -3.95 -7.15
N ARG A 464 1.96 -3.78 -7.92
CA ARG A 464 0.60 -3.75 -7.39
C ARG A 464 0.28 -5.04 -6.64
N GLN A 465 0.64 -6.20 -7.22
CA GLN A 465 0.43 -7.49 -6.57
C GLN A 465 1.25 -7.64 -5.29
N PHE A 466 2.50 -7.16 -5.27
CA PHE A 466 3.31 -7.09 -4.06
C PHE A 466 2.62 -6.25 -2.97
N VAL A 467 2.07 -5.09 -3.30
CA VAL A 467 1.41 -4.23 -2.30
C VAL A 467 0.17 -4.91 -1.72
N PHE A 468 -0.59 -5.64 -2.55
CA PHE A 468 -1.76 -6.38 -2.11
C PHE A 468 -1.42 -7.59 -1.22
N THR A 469 -0.36 -8.34 -1.57
CA THR A 469 -0.05 -9.64 -0.95
C THR A 469 1.03 -9.58 0.12
N GLY A 470 1.90 -8.57 0.08
CA GLY A 470 3.11 -8.46 0.90
C GLY A 470 4.24 -9.41 0.50
N GLU A 471 4.13 -10.15 -0.60
CA GLU A 471 5.10 -11.19 -0.98
C GLU A 471 6.40 -10.57 -1.53
N GLN A 472 7.47 -10.63 -0.73
CA GLN A 472 8.77 -10.01 -1.05
C GLN A 472 9.41 -10.57 -2.33
N GLY A 473 9.13 -11.83 -2.69
CA GLY A 473 9.68 -12.46 -3.89
C GLY A 473 9.38 -11.68 -5.17
N LEU A 474 8.20 -11.03 -5.24
CA LEU A 474 7.76 -10.25 -6.40
C LEU A 474 8.64 -9.02 -6.65
N LEU A 475 9.18 -8.39 -5.60
CA LEU A 475 10.01 -7.19 -5.74
C LEU A 475 11.28 -7.45 -6.57
N LYS A 476 11.85 -8.65 -6.49
CA LYS A 476 13.03 -9.01 -7.29
C LYS A 476 12.70 -9.04 -8.78
N VAL A 477 11.52 -9.55 -9.12
CA VAL A 477 11.02 -9.61 -10.50
C VAL A 477 10.69 -8.19 -10.99
N VAL A 478 10.07 -7.35 -10.15
CA VAL A 478 9.86 -5.91 -10.44
C VAL A 478 11.19 -5.23 -10.80
N ILE A 479 12.21 -5.41 -9.97
CA ILE A 479 13.54 -4.80 -10.18
C ILE A 479 14.16 -5.30 -11.49
N GLU A 480 13.98 -6.57 -11.84
CA GLU A 480 14.48 -7.13 -13.09
C GLU A 480 13.85 -6.43 -14.31
N HIS A 481 12.52 -6.29 -14.34
CA HIS A 481 11.83 -5.62 -15.43
C HIS A 481 12.12 -4.11 -15.49
N LEU A 482 12.19 -3.43 -14.34
CA LEU A 482 12.59 -2.01 -14.31
C LEU A 482 14.00 -1.78 -14.89
N ARG A 483 14.92 -2.74 -14.76
CA ARG A 483 16.27 -2.66 -15.37
C ARG A 483 16.28 -2.93 -16.88
N LYS A 484 15.27 -3.63 -17.41
CA LYS A 484 15.14 -3.90 -18.85
C LYS A 484 14.62 -2.69 -19.62
N ILE A 485 13.91 -1.78 -18.94
CA ILE A 485 13.40 -0.54 -19.54
C ILE A 485 14.58 0.35 -20.01
N PRO A 486 14.73 0.58 -21.33
CA PRO A 486 15.82 1.39 -21.85
C PRO A 486 15.63 2.86 -21.48
N LEU A 487 16.74 3.52 -21.15
CA LEU A 487 16.76 4.97 -20.90
C LEU A 487 16.55 5.76 -22.20
N LYS A 488 16.14 7.03 -22.10
CA LYS A 488 15.79 7.90 -23.24
C LYS A 488 16.90 7.91 -24.27
N GLU A 489 18.18 7.91 -23.89
CA GLU A 489 19.35 7.88 -24.79
C GLU A 489 19.54 6.55 -25.54
N GLN A 490 19.10 5.44 -24.94
CA GLN A 490 19.27 4.08 -25.47
C GLN A 490 18.18 3.69 -26.48
N ARG A 491 17.03 4.38 -26.46
CA ARG A 491 15.87 4.09 -27.33
C ARG A 491 16.12 4.43 -28.79
N GLY A 492 15.48 3.72 -29.71
CA GLY A 492 15.48 4.08 -31.13
C GLY A 492 14.64 5.35 -31.42
N PRO A 493 14.89 6.10 -32.51
CA PRO A 493 14.07 7.28 -32.86
C PRO A 493 12.57 6.97 -33.03
N GLN A 494 12.23 5.81 -33.59
CA GLN A 494 10.84 5.38 -33.78
C GLN A 494 10.16 5.05 -32.45
N GLU A 495 10.86 4.36 -31.56
CA GLU A 495 10.36 4.02 -30.22
C GLU A 495 10.12 5.27 -29.37
N ARG A 496 11.04 6.24 -29.41
CA ARG A 496 10.84 7.54 -28.75
C ARG A 496 9.57 8.23 -29.22
N LEU A 497 9.37 8.31 -30.55
CA LEU A 497 8.17 8.94 -31.11
C LEU A 497 6.89 8.19 -30.72
N HIS A 498 6.95 6.86 -30.66
CA HIS A 498 5.83 6.04 -30.20
C HIS A 498 5.48 6.33 -28.74
N LEU A 499 6.44 6.25 -27.82
CA LEU A 499 6.21 6.53 -26.39
C LEU A 499 5.75 7.98 -26.14
N ILE A 500 6.26 8.96 -26.89
CA ILE A 500 5.80 10.37 -26.80
C ILE A 500 4.33 10.52 -27.19
N SER A 501 3.82 9.66 -28.11
CA SER A 501 2.42 9.68 -28.53
C SER A 501 1.48 9.03 -27.51
N LEU A 502 1.99 8.20 -26.61
CA LEU A 502 1.24 7.57 -25.52
C LEU A 502 1.10 8.56 -24.35
N ARG A 503 0.08 9.42 -24.44
CA ARG A 503 -0.25 10.40 -23.40
C ARG A 503 -1.63 10.11 -22.82
N SER A 504 -1.72 10.22 -21.50
CA SER A 504 -2.97 10.15 -20.75
C SER A 504 -3.29 11.52 -20.19
N SER A 505 -4.55 11.90 -20.22
CA SER A 505 -5.06 13.06 -19.49
C SER A 505 -6.05 12.55 -18.46
N VAL A 506 -5.86 12.91 -17.20
CA VAL A 506 -6.80 12.60 -16.12
C VAL A 506 -7.25 13.91 -15.50
N ASP A 507 -8.56 14.07 -15.36
CA ASP A 507 -9.17 15.20 -14.67
C ASP A 507 -8.94 15.03 -13.16
N ALA A 508 -8.13 15.90 -12.56
CA ALA A 508 -7.90 15.93 -11.12
C ALA A 508 -8.21 17.35 -10.61
N ASP A 509 -9.26 17.47 -9.80
CA ASP A 509 -9.67 18.66 -9.05
C ASP A 509 -9.42 19.99 -9.80
N ASP A 510 -10.35 20.38 -10.68
CA ASP A 510 -10.34 21.61 -11.49
C ASP A 510 -9.14 21.79 -12.46
N SER A 511 -8.23 20.81 -12.58
CA SER A 511 -7.11 20.83 -13.53
C SER A 511 -6.96 19.52 -14.32
N CYS A 512 -6.84 19.63 -15.64
CA CYS A 512 -6.47 18.52 -16.52
C CYS A 512 -4.95 18.33 -16.44
N GLN A 513 -4.50 17.16 -15.96
CA GLN A 513 -3.09 16.81 -15.88
C GLN A 513 -2.72 15.80 -16.96
N ASP A 514 -1.75 16.17 -17.80
CA ASP A 514 -1.16 15.30 -18.81
C ASP A 514 -0.05 14.43 -18.21
N PHE A 515 -0.15 13.13 -18.40
CA PHE A 515 0.84 12.13 -18.03
C PHE A 515 1.43 11.48 -19.28
N THR A 516 2.77 11.35 -19.29
CA THR A 516 3.45 10.42 -20.20
C THR A 516 3.13 8.97 -19.84
N PHE A 517 3.35 8.04 -20.77
CA PHE A 517 3.19 6.61 -20.52
C PHE A 517 3.90 6.15 -19.23
N PHE A 518 5.19 6.47 -19.05
CA PHE A 518 5.91 6.08 -17.83
C PHE A 518 5.31 6.72 -16.57
N GLN A 519 4.85 7.97 -16.64
CA GLN A 519 4.18 8.61 -15.51
C GLN A 519 2.85 7.92 -15.15
N SER A 520 2.07 7.46 -16.13
CA SER A 520 0.80 6.77 -15.87
C SER A 520 0.97 5.49 -15.04
N PHE A 521 2.05 4.75 -15.26
CA PHE A 521 2.33 3.47 -14.59
C PHE A 521 3.26 3.63 -13.37
N LEU A 522 4.33 4.41 -13.49
CA LEU A 522 5.39 4.41 -12.50
C LEU A 522 5.26 5.53 -11.46
N SER A 523 4.49 6.59 -11.72
CA SER A 523 4.27 7.63 -10.69
C SER A 523 3.47 7.15 -9.46
N PRO A 524 2.46 6.26 -9.58
CA PRO A 524 1.83 5.63 -8.41
C PRO A 524 2.82 4.77 -7.61
N VAL A 525 3.69 4.02 -8.31
CA VAL A 525 4.77 3.23 -7.68
C VAL A 525 5.69 4.16 -6.90
N GLN A 526 6.18 5.24 -7.54
CA GLN A 526 7.05 6.24 -6.92
C GLN A 526 6.40 6.86 -5.66
N LYS A 527 5.14 7.28 -5.75
CA LYS A 527 4.41 7.88 -4.63
C LYS A 527 4.31 6.92 -3.46
N TRP A 528 4.04 5.64 -3.73
CA TRP A 528 3.93 4.62 -2.69
C TRP A 528 5.28 4.34 -2.02
N VAL A 529 6.36 4.17 -2.80
CA VAL A 529 7.70 3.93 -2.21
C VAL A 529 8.20 5.15 -1.45
N ASP A 530 7.92 6.36 -1.94
CA ASP A 530 8.24 7.61 -1.23
C ASP A 530 7.53 7.66 0.13
N LYS A 531 6.23 7.34 0.17
CA LYS A 531 5.45 7.28 1.43
C LYS A 531 6.08 6.32 2.45
N LYS A 532 6.56 5.15 2.00
CA LYS A 532 7.20 4.17 2.89
C LYS A 532 8.60 4.57 3.32
N LEU A 533 9.41 5.11 2.41
CA LEU A 533 10.79 5.50 2.67
C LEU A 533 10.90 6.81 3.45
N ASN A 534 9.94 7.73 3.35
CA ASN A 534 9.89 8.93 4.19
C ASN A 534 9.71 8.60 5.69
N ASP A 535 9.19 7.42 6.03
CA ASP A 535 9.11 6.93 7.42
C ASP A 535 9.57 5.47 7.50
N TYR A 536 10.78 5.18 7.00
CA TYR A 536 11.31 3.82 6.95
C TYR A 536 11.50 3.18 8.34
N HIS A 537 11.79 4.00 9.36
CA HIS A 537 11.88 3.53 10.75
C HIS A 537 10.57 2.88 11.23
N LEU A 538 9.41 3.39 10.79
CA LEU A 538 8.11 2.82 11.10
C LEU A 538 7.80 1.58 10.26
N HIS A 539 8.14 1.61 8.97
CA HIS A 539 7.67 0.63 8.00
C HIS A 539 8.56 -0.62 7.88
N PHE A 540 9.84 -0.53 8.26
CA PHE A 540 10.83 -1.60 8.07
C PHE A 540 11.48 -2.05 9.38
N SER A 541 10.78 -1.90 10.50
CA SER A 541 11.24 -2.27 11.85
C SER A 541 11.52 -3.77 12.02
N GLU A 542 10.84 -4.63 11.25
CA GLU A 542 11.00 -6.10 11.29
C GLU A 542 12.16 -6.63 10.42
N GLY A 543 12.83 -5.78 9.62
CA GLY A 543 14.07 -6.14 8.94
C GLY A 543 14.39 -5.37 7.64
N PRO A 544 15.67 -5.27 7.24
CA PRO A 544 16.12 -4.46 6.10
C PRO A 544 15.97 -5.15 4.73
N SER A 545 15.62 -6.44 4.66
CA SER A 545 15.62 -7.20 3.40
C SER A 545 14.65 -6.59 2.37
N MET A 546 13.43 -6.28 2.80
CA MET A 546 12.43 -5.64 1.95
C MET A 546 12.85 -4.21 1.60
N MET A 547 13.44 -3.47 2.54
CA MET A 547 13.86 -2.09 2.32
C MET A 547 14.91 -1.98 1.20
N VAL A 548 15.86 -2.92 1.11
CA VAL A 548 16.86 -2.96 0.02
C VAL A 548 16.17 -2.96 -1.36
N ASP A 549 15.16 -3.81 -1.51
CA ASP A 549 14.45 -3.94 -2.76
C ASP A 549 13.56 -2.71 -3.03
N ILE A 550 12.87 -2.18 -2.01
CA ILE A 550 12.06 -0.96 -2.12
C ILE A 550 12.89 0.28 -2.49
N VAL A 551 14.05 0.48 -1.86
CA VAL A 551 14.97 1.57 -2.25
C VAL A 551 15.42 1.38 -3.70
N THR A 552 15.74 0.15 -4.11
CA THR A 552 16.12 -0.13 -5.50
C THR A 552 15.00 0.19 -6.49
N VAL A 553 13.76 -0.19 -6.19
CA VAL A 553 12.57 0.17 -6.99
C VAL A 553 12.41 1.70 -7.05
N ALA A 554 12.55 2.40 -5.94
CA ALA A 554 12.45 3.86 -5.88
C ALA A 554 13.50 4.55 -6.77
N MET A 555 14.76 4.11 -6.70
CA MET A 555 15.83 4.71 -7.49
C MET A 555 15.68 4.42 -8.99
N LEU A 556 15.31 3.19 -9.37
CA LEU A 556 15.08 2.82 -10.77
C LEU A 556 13.88 3.57 -11.36
N THR A 557 12.76 3.60 -10.62
CA THR A 557 11.54 4.29 -11.04
C THR A 557 11.78 5.79 -11.21
N ARG A 558 12.43 6.42 -10.23
CA ARG A 558 12.80 7.83 -10.29
C ARG A 558 13.68 8.14 -11.50
N ARG A 559 14.68 7.30 -11.78
CA ARG A 559 15.55 7.47 -12.95
C ARG A 559 14.75 7.46 -14.26
N ILE A 560 13.85 6.50 -14.43
CA ILE A 560 13.00 6.41 -15.63
C ILE A 560 12.09 7.64 -15.75
N LEU A 561 11.51 8.11 -14.64
CA LEU A 561 10.61 9.27 -14.62
C LEU A 561 11.33 10.62 -14.80
N GLY A 562 12.57 10.74 -14.33
CA GLY A 562 13.38 11.97 -14.41
C GLY A 562 13.73 12.36 -15.84
N GLU A 563 14.04 11.39 -16.70
CA GLU A 563 14.47 11.62 -18.08
C GLU A 563 13.35 12.13 -19.03
N GLU A 564 12.09 11.88 -18.68
CA GLU A 564 10.93 12.35 -19.45
C GLU A 564 10.61 13.83 -19.17
N ASN A 565 11.08 14.37 -18.05
CA ASN A 565 10.80 15.74 -17.63
C ASN A 565 12.00 16.65 -17.90
N ASP A 566 12.13 17.16 -19.13
CA ASP A 566 13.20 18.10 -19.55
C ASP A 566 13.27 19.40 -18.68
N LYS A 567 12.34 19.61 -17.74
CA LYS A 567 12.23 20.77 -16.85
C LYS A 567 12.61 20.51 -15.39
N ALA A 568 12.78 19.25 -14.96
CA ALA A 568 13.20 18.97 -13.60
C ALA A 568 14.73 18.95 -13.55
N MET A 569 15.32 19.89 -12.80
CA MET A 569 16.71 19.78 -12.35
C MET A 569 16.86 18.39 -11.73
N GLU A 570 17.68 17.52 -12.33
CA GLU A 570 18.01 16.22 -11.76
C GLU A 570 18.53 16.47 -10.34
N SER A 571 17.69 16.22 -9.33
CA SER A 571 18.22 16.09 -7.98
C SER A 571 18.95 14.76 -7.97
N PRO A 572 20.29 14.74 -7.81
CA PRO A 572 21.06 13.51 -7.83
C PRO A 572 20.46 12.48 -6.88
N ASP A 573 20.73 11.20 -7.16
CA ASP A 573 20.27 10.07 -6.34
C ASP A 573 20.52 10.31 -4.82
N ARG A 574 21.59 11.04 -4.50
CA ARG A 574 21.94 11.49 -3.15
C ARG A 574 20.85 12.35 -2.51
N ASP A 575 20.41 13.42 -3.16
CA ASP A 575 19.41 14.36 -2.62
C ASP A 575 18.10 13.66 -2.24
N GLN A 576 17.71 12.62 -2.99
CA GLN A 576 16.50 11.87 -2.66
C GLN A 576 16.69 10.99 -1.42
N ILE A 577 17.84 10.32 -1.31
CA ILE A 577 18.19 9.56 -0.11
C ILE A 577 18.31 10.48 1.10
N ASP A 578 18.88 11.67 0.93
CA ASP A 578 18.99 12.70 1.98
C ASP A 578 17.62 13.12 2.48
N ARG A 579 16.65 13.31 1.57
CA ARG A 579 15.25 13.57 1.94
C ARG A 579 14.62 12.43 2.74
N TYR A 580 14.80 11.17 2.32
CA TYR A 580 14.26 10.02 3.05
C TYR A 580 14.87 9.90 4.46
N ILE A 581 16.21 10.03 4.57
CA ILE A 581 16.91 10.01 5.86
C ILE A 581 16.39 11.14 6.73
N THR A 582 16.35 12.36 6.20
CA THR A 582 15.93 13.53 6.97
C THR A 582 14.50 13.39 7.48
N SER A 583 13.56 13.00 6.59
CA SER A 583 12.16 12.83 6.95
C SER A 583 11.95 11.71 7.98
N SER A 584 12.58 10.55 7.78
CA SER A 584 12.36 9.41 8.66
C SER A 584 13.05 9.55 10.00
N VAL A 585 14.29 10.06 10.04
CA VAL A 585 15.02 10.32 11.29
C VAL A 585 14.32 11.39 12.12
N LYS A 586 13.86 12.49 11.51
CA LYS A 586 13.05 13.51 12.22
C LYS A 586 11.79 12.88 12.81
N SER A 587 11.04 12.11 12.01
CA SER A 587 9.81 11.45 12.46
C SER A 587 10.06 10.45 13.60
N ALA A 588 11.14 9.67 13.53
CA ALA A 588 11.52 8.73 14.57
C ALA A 588 11.94 9.45 15.86
N PHE A 589 12.73 10.53 15.75
CA PHE A 589 13.13 11.34 16.90
C PHE A 589 11.94 11.99 17.59
N MET A 590 11.00 12.58 16.83
CA MET A 590 9.80 13.19 17.40
C MET A 590 8.94 12.18 18.17
N LYS A 591 8.75 10.97 17.62
CA LYS A 591 8.05 9.87 18.30
C LYS A 591 8.73 9.46 19.61
N ILE A 592 10.06 9.39 19.62
CA ILE A 592 10.84 9.09 20.83
C ILE A 592 10.71 10.22 21.85
N ALA A 593 10.84 11.48 21.43
CA ALA A 593 10.74 12.63 22.32
C ALA A 593 9.38 12.66 23.04
N HIS A 594 8.29 12.51 22.28
CA HIS A 594 6.95 12.44 22.85
C HIS A 594 6.76 11.24 23.79
N PHE A 595 7.28 10.06 23.42
CA PHE A 595 7.23 8.88 24.29
C PHE A 595 7.99 9.08 25.61
N VAL A 596 9.16 9.71 25.57
CA VAL A 596 9.97 10.00 26.75
C VAL A 596 9.29 11.04 27.63
N GLU A 597 8.66 12.07 27.06
CA GLU A 597 7.86 13.05 27.78
C GLU A 597 6.71 12.39 28.55
N ILE A 598 5.94 11.50 27.91
CA ILE A 598 4.87 10.73 28.58
C ILE A 598 5.41 9.84 29.70
N LYS A 599 6.57 9.19 29.47
CA LYS A 599 7.15 8.26 30.43
C LYS A 599 7.73 8.98 31.66
N ALA A 600 8.21 10.21 31.49
CA ALA A 600 8.80 11.00 32.56
C ALA A 600 7.82 11.25 33.72
N ASP A 601 6.52 11.33 33.45
CA ASP A 601 5.48 11.44 34.49
C ASP A 601 5.45 10.24 35.46
N THR A 602 6.06 9.11 35.08
CA THR A 602 6.12 7.88 35.87
C THR A 602 7.51 7.53 36.39
N SER A 603 8.55 8.25 35.96
CA SER A 603 9.95 7.92 36.24
C SER A 603 10.66 9.06 36.99
N HIS A 604 11.63 8.74 37.84
CA HIS A 604 12.48 9.74 38.51
C HIS A 604 13.66 10.22 37.64
N GLU A 605 13.75 9.78 36.38
CA GLU A 605 14.86 10.11 35.48
C GLU A 605 14.55 11.39 34.67
N HIS A 606 15.54 12.25 34.49
CA HIS A 606 15.37 13.50 33.78
C HIS A 606 15.09 13.27 32.28
N VAL A 607 14.08 13.97 31.73
CA VAL A 607 13.61 13.83 30.33
C VAL A 607 14.77 13.88 29.32
N LEU A 608 15.67 14.85 29.46
CA LEU A 608 16.80 15.02 28.54
C LEU A 608 17.86 13.91 28.63
N ALA A 609 18.03 13.28 29.80
CA ALA A 609 18.95 12.16 29.96
C ALA A 609 18.38 10.89 29.31
N SER A 610 17.10 10.61 29.57
CA SER A 610 16.36 9.53 28.90
C SER A 610 16.29 9.72 27.38
N LEU A 611 16.06 10.95 26.91
CA LEU A 611 16.04 11.29 25.49
C LEU A 611 17.41 11.06 24.84
N ALA A 612 18.51 11.37 25.52
CA ALA A 612 19.86 11.11 25.00
C ALA A 612 20.11 9.61 24.79
N GLU A 613 19.73 8.78 25.77
CA GLU A 613 19.89 7.34 25.69
C GLU A 613 19.01 6.70 24.61
N GLU A 614 17.75 7.13 24.47
CA GLU A 614 16.90 6.66 23.38
C GLU A 614 17.38 7.15 22.01
N THR A 615 17.89 8.38 21.90
CA THR A 615 18.51 8.90 20.67
C THR A 615 19.75 8.10 20.30
N LYS A 616 20.56 7.71 21.28
CA LYS A 616 21.73 6.83 21.09
C LYS A 616 21.31 5.45 20.58
N LYS A 617 20.20 4.89 21.08
CA LYS A 617 19.62 3.63 20.58
C LYS A 617 19.11 3.78 19.15
N LEU A 618 18.43 4.88 18.83
CA LEU A 618 17.99 5.19 17.47
C LEU A 618 19.18 5.23 16.51
N LEU A 619 20.25 5.95 16.85
CA LEU A 619 21.45 6.01 16.01
C LEU A 619 22.13 4.65 15.85
N LYS A 620 22.12 3.79 16.87
CA LYS A 620 22.60 2.40 16.76
C LYS A 620 21.77 1.60 15.75
N ILE A 621 20.46 1.74 15.77
CA ILE A 621 19.57 1.09 14.79
C ILE A 621 19.86 1.62 13.39
N GLU A 622 19.93 2.93 13.24
CA GLU A 622 20.21 3.62 11.98
C GLU A 622 21.55 3.19 11.37
N THR A 623 22.61 3.10 12.19
CA THR A 623 23.95 2.72 11.72
C THR A 623 24.03 1.24 11.36
N ASN A 624 23.37 0.35 12.11
CA ASN A 624 23.51 -1.09 11.94
C ASN A 624 22.53 -1.70 10.92
N ILE A 625 21.32 -1.11 10.78
CA ILE A 625 20.24 -1.67 9.97
C ILE A 625 20.06 -0.89 8.66
N PHE A 626 19.89 0.42 8.75
CA PHE A 626 19.44 1.23 7.60
C PHE A 626 20.60 1.83 6.79
N SER A 627 21.63 2.35 7.46
CA SER A 627 22.79 2.95 6.82
C SER A 627 23.48 2.01 5.82
N PRO A 628 23.67 0.71 6.07
CA PRO A 628 24.27 -0.21 5.09
C PRO A 628 23.44 -0.36 3.80
N VAL A 629 22.11 -0.20 3.89
CA VAL A 629 21.21 -0.23 2.73
C VAL A 629 21.34 1.06 1.92
N LEU A 630 21.24 2.20 2.60
CA LEU A 630 21.25 3.54 1.98
C LEU A 630 22.63 3.92 1.44
N SER A 631 23.71 3.41 2.06
CA SER A 631 25.10 3.70 1.65
C SER A 631 25.46 3.23 0.25
N ARG A 632 24.67 2.32 -0.33
CA ARG A 632 24.82 1.92 -1.75
C ARG A 632 24.58 3.08 -2.72
N TRP A 633 23.72 4.02 -2.33
CA TRP A 633 23.31 5.16 -3.15
C TRP A 633 23.90 6.46 -2.60
N HIS A 634 24.07 6.55 -1.28
CA HIS A 634 24.70 7.69 -0.62
C HIS A 634 25.74 7.28 0.44
N PRO A 635 27.04 7.27 0.10
CA PRO A 635 28.11 6.79 1.00
C PRO A 635 28.21 7.49 2.36
N GLN A 636 27.61 8.68 2.52
CA GLN A 636 27.61 9.44 3.78
C GLN A 636 26.27 9.36 4.53
N ALA A 637 25.40 8.38 4.21
CA ALA A 637 24.10 8.22 4.85
C ALA A 637 24.16 8.20 6.39
N ALA A 638 25.10 7.44 6.97
CA ALA A 638 25.30 7.38 8.42
C ALA A 638 25.78 8.72 9.02
N VAL A 639 26.56 9.49 8.25
CA VAL A 639 27.05 10.81 8.68
C VAL A 639 25.89 11.82 8.70
N LEU A 640 25.03 11.78 7.69
CA LEU A 640 23.84 12.62 7.64
C LEU A 640 22.91 12.34 8.81
N SER A 641 22.56 11.09 9.06
CA SER A 641 21.67 10.74 10.17
C SER A 641 22.27 11.06 11.54
N ALA A 642 23.57 10.80 11.75
CA ALA A 642 24.28 11.19 12.96
C ALA A 642 24.28 12.72 13.17
N SER A 643 24.57 13.49 12.12
CA SER A 643 24.57 14.95 12.19
C SER A 643 23.17 15.54 12.44
N LEU A 644 22.14 14.90 11.91
CA LEU A 644 20.75 15.32 12.10
C LEU A 644 20.29 15.05 13.54
N LEU A 645 20.58 13.86 14.08
CA LEU A 645 20.26 13.53 15.48
C LEU A 645 21.02 14.43 16.46
N HIS A 646 22.28 14.78 16.15
CA HIS A 646 23.04 15.76 16.94
C HIS A 646 22.31 17.11 17.00
N LYS A 647 21.87 17.64 15.85
CA LYS A 647 21.13 18.91 15.79
C LYS A 647 19.79 18.83 16.52
N LEU A 648 19.02 17.77 16.32
CA LEU A 648 17.69 17.61 16.93
C LEU A 648 17.76 17.51 18.46
N TYR A 649 18.69 16.71 18.98
CA TYR A 649 18.92 16.64 20.42
C TYR A 649 19.52 17.94 20.96
N GLY A 650 20.48 18.52 20.23
CA GLY A 650 21.11 19.79 20.58
C GLY A 650 20.11 20.93 20.76
N ASN A 651 19.10 21.02 19.90
CA ASN A 651 18.02 22.02 20.02
C ASN A 651 17.21 21.85 21.32
N LYS A 652 16.97 20.62 21.77
CA LYS A 652 16.29 20.32 23.04
C LYS A 652 17.21 20.53 24.26
N LEU A 653 18.51 20.29 24.11
CA LEU A 653 19.52 20.42 25.15
C LEU A 653 19.95 21.89 25.39
N GLY A 654 19.97 22.71 24.34
CA GLY A 654 20.47 24.10 24.37
C GLY A 654 19.91 24.94 25.54
N PRO A 655 18.58 25.01 25.73
CA PRO A 655 17.99 25.74 26.85
C PRO A 655 18.48 25.23 28.21
N PHE A 656 18.70 23.92 28.37
CA PHE A 656 19.20 23.36 29.62
C PHE A 656 20.65 23.81 29.89
N LEU A 657 21.51 23.87 28.86
CA LEU A 657 22.92 24.29 28.98
C LEU A 657 23.07 25.79 29.31
N GLU A 658 22.12 26.62 28.89
CA GLU A 658 22.12 28.06 29.20
C GLU A 658 21.73 28.34 30.66
N HIS A 659 20.80 27.56 31.22
CA HIS A 659 20.24 27.78 32.56
C HIS A 659 20.92 26.97 33.67
N SER A 660 21.83 26.05 33.33
CA SER A 660 22.53 25.21 34.32
C SER A 660 23.70 25.95 34.98
N GLU A 661 23.39 26.76 35.99
CA GLU A 661 24.39 27.53 36.75
C GLU A 661 24.96 26.80 37.97
N HIS A 662 24.25 25.78 38.47
CA HIS A 662 24.54 25.08 39.72
C HIS A 662 24.58 23.56 39.53
N LEU A 663 25.35 22.88 40.40
CA LEU A 663 25.43 21.43 40.41
C LEU A 663 24.18 20.84 41.07
N THR A 664 23.23 20.37 40.25
CA THR A 664 21.98 19.72 40.65
C THR A 664 21.96 18.25 40.22
N GLU A 665 21.01 17.46 40.74
CA GLU A 665 20.79 16.07 40.32
C GLU A 665 20.47 15.96 38.81
N ASP A 666 19.74 16.94 38.27
CA ASP A 666 19.45 17.04 36.84
C ASP A 666 20.73 17.24 36.02
N VAL A 667 21.64 18.11 36.46
CA VAL A 667 22.94 18.32 35.78
C VAL A 667 23.79 17.05 35.80
N VAL A 668 23.79 16.35 36.94
CA VAL A 668 24.55 15.10 37.12
C VAL A 668 24.00 13.96 36.26
N SER A 669 22.71 13.95 35.93
CA SER A 669 22.12 12.96 35.02
C SER A 669 22.24 13.36 33.55
N VAL A 670 21.99 14.62 33.20
CA VAL A 670 21.92 15.09 31.80
C VAL A 670 23.30 15.24 31.17
N PHE A 671 24.29 15.80 31.87
CA PHE A 671 25.60 16.08 31.27
C PHE A 671 26.31 14.79 30.81
N PRO A 672 26.43 13.74 31.64
CA PRO A 672 27.07 12.50 31.19
C PRO A 672 26.31 11.80 30.05
N ALA A 673 24.97 11.84 30.07
CA ALA A 673 24.15 11.25 29.02
C ALA A 673 24.32 12.00 27.68
N ALA A 674 24.34 13.33 27.71
CA ALA A 674 24.58 14.17 26.54
C ALA A 674 25.99 13.99 25.95
N ASP A 675 27.02 13.95 26.80
CA ASP A 675 28.40 13.71 26.39
C ASP A 675 28.58 12.29 25.80
N SER A 676 28.01 11.27 26.46
CA SER A 676 27.97 9.89 25.98
C SER A 676 27.30 9.76 24.61
N LEU A 677 26.26 10.55 24.32
CA LEU A 677 25.62 10.61 23.01
C LEU A 677 26.51 11.31 21.99
N GLU A 678 27.06 12.48 22.30
CA GLU A 678 27.92 13.25 21.40
C GLU A 678 29.17 12.46 21.01
N GLN A 679 29.86 11.83 21.96
CA GLN A 679 31.01 10.97 21.69
C GLN A 679 30.65 9.81 20.76
N TYR A 680 29.47 9.20 20.95
CA TYR A 680 29.01 8.12 20.08
C TYR A 680 28.71 8.63 18.66
N ILE A 681 28.04 9.78 18.52
CA ILE A 681 27.79 10.44 17.23
C ILE A 681 29.12 10.70 16.50
N MET A 682 30.09 11.31 17.18
CA MET A 682 31.41 11.59 16.63
C MET A 682 32.12 10.31 16.18
N SER A 683 32.02 9.23 16.97
CA SER A 683 32.61 7.93 16.61
C SER A 683 32.01 7.33 15.34
N VAL A 684 30.69 7.44 15.15
CA VAL A 684 29.99 6.97 13.94
C VAL A 684 30.45 7.77 12.73
N MET A 685 30.55 9.10 12.85
CA MET A 685 31.01 9.96 11.76
C MET A 685 32.47 9.70 11.39
N ALA A 686 33.35 9.53 12.38
CA ALA A 686 34.76 9.20 12.18
C ALA A 686 34.94 7.89 11.41
N SER A 687 34.09 6.89 11.68
CA SER A 687 34.15 5.59 11.03
C SER A 687 33.90 5.62 9.51
N VAL A 688 33.21 6.66 9.01
CA VAL A 688 32.84 6.80 7.59
C VAL A 688 33.78 7.74 6.84
N VAL A 689 34.17 8.85 7.48
CA VAL A 689 34.93 9.93 6.82
C VAL A 689 36.44 9.83 7.05
N GLY A 690 36.86 9.14 8.13
CA GLY A 690 38.23 9.17 8.64
C GLY A 690 38.54 10.46 9.42
N ASP A 691 39.55 10.41 10.29
CA ASP A 691 39.86 11.48 11.24
C ASP A 691 40.12 12.85 10.58
N ASP A 692 40.79 12.86 9.42
CA ASP A 692 41.12 14.11 8.70
C ASP A 692 39.88 14.82 8.11
N GLY A 693 38.85 14.08 7.71
CA GLY A 693 37.63 14.67 7.16
C GLY A 693 36.57 14.98 8.22
N LEU A 694 36.64 14.33 9.39
CA LEU A 694 35.80 14.66 10.55
C LEU A 694 36.03 16.11 11.00
N ASP A 695 37.29 16.56 11.08
CA ASP A 695 37.62 17.92 11.49
C ASP A 695 37.07 18.98 10.51
N SER A 696 37.08 18.67 9.21
CA SER A 696 36.48 19.54 8.18
C SER A 696 34.95 19.61 8.27
N LEU A 697 34.30 18.51 8.65
CA LEU A 697 32.85 18.40 8.74
C LEU A 697 32.32 19.04 10.04
N CYS A 698 33.02 18.87 11.16
CA CYS A 698 32.74 19.56 12.41
C CYS A 698 32.88 21.08 12.22
N ARG A 699 33.92 21.56 11.52
CA ARG A 699 34.08 22.99 11.21
C ARG A 699 32.98 23.58 10.31
N GLN A 700 32.32 22.75 9.48
CA GLN A 700 31.33 23.22 8.51
C GLN A 700 29.87 22.95 8.89
N LYS A 701 29.57 21.93 9.72
CA LYS A 701 28.18 21.43 9.88
C LYS A 701 27.69 21.21 11.32
N LEU A 702 28.57 21.11 12.33
CA LEU A 702 28.19 20.72 13.70
C LEU A 702 28.93 21.55 14.75
N VAL A 703 28.18 22.20 15.64
CA VAL A 703 28.73 22.91 16.80
C VAL A 703 28.72 21.95 17.99
N PRO A 704 29.87 21.59 18.59
CA PRO A 704 29.90 20.70 19.76
C PRO A 704 29.09 21.25 20.93
N TYR A 705 28.55 20.38 21.79
CA TYR A 705 27.79 20.80 22.97
C TYR A 705 28.66 21.41 24.07
N GLU A 706 29.98 21.17 24.04
CA GLU A 706 30.96 21.68 25.00
C GLU A 706 30.64 21.29 26.46
N ILE A 707 30.10 20.09 26.68
CA ILE A 707 29.69 19.59 28.00
C ILE A 707 30.85 19.61 29.00
N GLU A 708 32.06 19.25 28.57
CA GLU A 708 33.26 19.28 29.43
C GLU A 708 33.55 20.71 29.96
N SER A 709 33.47 21.72 29.10
CA SER A 709 33.70 23.12 29.47
C SER A 709 32.63 23.64 30.43
N LYS A 710 31.36 23.33 30.14
CA LYS A 710 30.21 23.73 30.96
C LYS A 710 30.22 23.03 32.32
N SER A 711 30.45 21.72 32.34
CA SER A 711 30.56 20.91 33.57
C SER A 711 31.71 21.39 34.44
N GLY A 712 32.89 21.66 33.87
CA GLY A 712 34.03 22.23 34.59
C GLY A 712 33.70 23.56 35.27
N THR A 713 32.96 24.44 34.58
CA THR A 713 32.53 25.73 35.14
C THR A 713 31.57 25.56 36.33
N VAL A 714 30.57 24.67 36.19
CA VAL A 714 29.58 24.40 37.24
C VAL A 714 30.23 23.74 38.46
N VAL A 715 31.11 22.75 38.24
CA VAL A 715 31.87 22.08 39.32
C VAL A 715 32.76 23.08 40.04
N LEU A 716 33.49 23.94 39.32
CA LEU A 716 34.35 24.94 39.93
C LEU A 716 33.55 25.94 40.78
N ARG A 717 32.39 26.39 40.28
CA ARG A 717 31.50 27.28 41.05
C ARG A 717 30.96 26.59 42.29
N TRP A 718 30.59 25.30 42.21
CA TRP A 718 30.17 24.52 43.37
C TRP A 718 31.29 24.39 44.40
N VAL A 719 32.52 24.07 43.97
CA VAL A 719 33.69 23.98 44.85
C VAL A 719 33.94 25.31 45.58
N ASN A 720 33.87 26.44 44.86
CA ASN A 720 34.00 27.77 45.47
C ASN A 720 32.91 28.03 46.52
N GLY A 721 31.65 27.68 46.23
CA GLY A 721 30.55 27.80 47.19
C GLY A 721 30.72 26.91 48.44
N GLN A 722 31.24 25.69 48.27
CA GLN A 722 31.58 24.84 49.42
C GLN A 722 32.75 25.42 50.23
N LEU A 723 33.75 25.99 49.57
CA LEU A 723 34.89 26.62 50.25
C LEU A 723 34.45 27.82 51.10
N GLU A 724 33.59 28.69 50.57
CA GLU A 724 32.98 29.80 51.33
C GLU A 724 32.18 29.28 52.52
N ARG A 725 31.40 28.21 52.32
CA ARG A 725 30.66 27.56 53.41
C ARG A 725 31.63 27.05 54.48
N VAL A 726 32.66 26.29 54.12
CA VAL A 726 33.69 25.79 55.07
C VAL A 726 34.32 26.96 55.81
N GLU A 727 34.68 28.05 55.13
CA GLU A 727 35.25 29.24 55.76
C GLU A 727 34.30 29.81 56.84
N THR A 728 33.00 29.94 56.54
CA THR A 728 32.02 30.42 57.53
C THR A 728 31.85 29.47 58.72
N TRP A 729 31.88 28.15 58.49
CA TRP A 729 31.78 27.15 59.57
C TRP A 729 33.03 27.14 60.43
N VAL A 730 34.22 27.24 59.84
CA VAL A 730 35.49 27.33 60.57
C VAL A 730 35.50 28.58 61.45
N LYS A 731 35.07 29.74 60.93
CA LYS A 731 34.95 30.98 61.72
C LYS A 731 34.00 30.81 62.89
N ARG A 732 32.81 30.25 62.66
CA ARG A 732 31.82 29.98 63.73
C ARG A 732 32.35 28.99 64.77
N ALA A 733 32.99 27.92 64.34
CA ALA A 733 33.56 26.91 65.24
C ALA A 733 34.67 27.50 66.11
N ALA A 734 35.50 28.39 65.55
CA ALA A 734 36.54 29.09 66.30
C ALA A 734 35.97 30.11 67.31
N GLU A 735 34.88 30.81 66.97
CA GLU A 735 34.20 31.76 67.87
C GLU A 735 33.49 31.07 69.05
N GLN A 736 33.02 29.83 68.85
CA GLN A 736 32.29 29.05 69.86
C GLN A 736 33.21 28.14 70.71
N GLU A 737 34.51 28.09 70.41
CA GLU A 737 35.47 27.21 71.07
C GLU A 737 35.84 27.70 72.47
N THR A 738 35.86 26.78 73.45
CA THR A 738 36.26 27.08 74.84
C THR A 738 37.77 26.96 75.08
N TRP A 739 38.52 26.40 74.12
CA TRP A 739 39.98 26.19 74.15
C TRP A 739 40.46 25.22 75.22
N ASP A 740 39.61 24.27 75.61
CA ASP A 740 39.94 23.18 76.51
C ASP A 740 40.24 21.90 75.72
N PRO A 741 41.25 21.10 76.12
CA PRO A 741 41.51 19.82 75.47
C PRO A 741 40.37 18.83 75.72
N ILE A 742 39.91 18.14 74.67
CA ILE A 742 38.84 17.13 74.74
C ILE A 742 39.17 16.04 75.79
N SER A 743 40.44 15.64 75.89
CA SER A 743 40.93 14.72 76.92
C SER A 743 42.45 14.86 77.14
N PRO A 744 43.02 14.31 78.23
CA PRO A 744 44.47 14.35 78.47
C PRO A 744 45.32 13.68 77.37
N GLN A 745 44.69 12.77 76.61
CA GLN A 745 45.30 12.07 75.47
C GLN A 745 45.06 12.82 74.14
N GLN A 746 43.95 13.55 74.01
CA GLN A 746 43.61 14.37 72.84
C GLN A 746 43.76 15.86 73.18
N ARG A 747 44.99 16.37 72.99
CA ARG A 747 45.39 17.75 73.33
C ARG A 747 44.97 18.77 72.25
N HIS A 748 43.74 18.70 71.79
CA HIS A 748 43.15 19.66 70.85
C HIS A 748 41.71 20.00 71.27
N GLY A 749 41.22 21.15 70.84
CA GLY A 749 39.85 21.62 71.11
C GLY A 749 38.79 20.81 70.35
N GLY A 750 37.52 20.96 70.72
CA GLY A 750 36.39 20.26 70.09
C GLY A 750 36.17 20.65 68.63
N SER A 751 36.35 21.94 68.32
CA SER A 751 36.17 22.54 67.00
C SER A 751 37.00 21.89 65.90
N ILE A 752 38.25 21.47 66.16
CA ILE A 752 39.09 20.88 65.10
C ILE A 752 38.50 19.56 64.61
N VAL A 753 37.90 18.77 65.49
CA VAL A 753 37.25 17.49 65.14
C VAL A 753 36.05 17.75 64.25
N GLU A 754 35.25 18.77 64.58
CA GLU A 754 34.07 19.16 63.80
C GLU A 754 34.45 19.75 62.44
N VAL A 755 35.52 20.54 62.37
CA VAL A 755 36.06 21.07 61.11
C VAL A 755 36.52 19.93 60.20
N TYR A 756 37.28 18.97 60.71
CA TYR A 756 37.70 17.81 59.92
C TYR A 756 36.51 16.95 59.48
N ARG A 757 35.50 16.76 60.35
CA ARG A 757 34.27 16.03 60.00
C ARG A 757 33.53 16.68 58.82
N ILE A 758 33.40 18.00 58.84
CA ILE A 758 32.74 18.77 57.76
C ILE A 758 33.56 18.68 56.46
N ILE A 759 34.88 18.79 56.53
CA ILE A 759 35.76 18.66 55.36
C ILE A 759 35.66 17.25 54.77
N GLU A 760 35.64 16.21 55.60
CA GLU A 760 35.45 14.82 55.15
C GLU A 760 34.08 14.61 54.50
N GLU A 761 33.02 15.17 55.08
CA GLU A 761 31.65 15.09 54.54
C GLU A 761 31.54 15.77 53.16
N ILE A 762 32.16 16.95 52.98
CA ILE A 762 32.19 17.67 51.70
C ILE A 762 33.08 16.95 50.68
N SER A 763 34.21 16.40 51.10
CA SER A 763 35.11 15.63 50.23
C SER A 763 34.45 14.35 49.72
N PHE A 764 33.66 13.69 50.57
CA PHE A 764 32.86 12.53 50.19
C PHE A 764 31.78 12.89 49.17
N LEU A 765 31.06 14.00 49.36
CA LEU A 765 30.10 14.52 48.39
C LEU A 765 30.78 14.85 47.04
N HIS A 766 31.93 15.52 47.08
CA HIS A 766 32.70 15.84 45.87
C HIS A 766 33.16 14.58 45.11
N SER A 767 33.68 13.58 45.81
CA SER A 767 34.13 12.32 45.20
C SER A 767 32.97 11.55 44.56
N ARG A 768 31.78 11.59 45.18
CA ARG A 768 30.58 10.96 44.63
C ARG A 768 30.11 11.69 43.37
N PHE A 769 30.07 13.02 43.38
CA PHE A 769 29.66 13.81 42.23
C PHE A 769 30.63 13.71 41.05
N LEU A 770 31.95 13.66 41.28
CA LEU A 770 32.92 13.43 40.21
C LEU A 770 32.76 12.04 39.57
N CYS A 771 32.52 11.00 40.38
CA CYS A 771 32.23 9.66 39.88
C CYS A 771 30.94 9.62 39.03
N GLU A 772 29.91 10.36 39.42
CA GLU A 772 28.64 10.42 38.70
C GLU A 772 28.73 11.28 37.42
N LEU A 773 29.62 12.29 37.38
CA LEU A 773 29.91 13.11 36.19
C LEU A 773 30.90 12.46 35.20
N GLY A 774 31.44 11.27 35.51
CA GLY A 774 32.32 10.53 34.60
C GLY A 774 33.74 11.11 34.44
N ASN A 775 34.17 11.98 35.35
CA ASN A 775 35.52 12.57 35.39
C ASN A 775 36.46 11.86 36.37
#